data_AF-A0A1G4QR37-F1
#
_entry.id   AF-A0A1G4QR37-F1
#
_cell.length_a   1.000
_cell.length_b   1.000
_cell.length_c   1.000
_cell.angle_alpha   90.00
_cell.angle_beta   90.00
_cell.angle_gamma   90.00
#
_symmetry.space_group_name_H-M   'P 1'
#
loop_
_entity.id
_entity.type
_entity.pdbx_description
1 polymer ?
#
loop_
_entity_poly.entity_id
_entity_poly.type
_entity_poly.pdbx_seq_one_letter_code
_entity_poly.pdbx_strand_id
1 'polypeptide(L)'
;MRVLADDQYNELTEHIKQLEAENQYLKKLLDDAGIPYDKPDNNSEKDEPNIVSIKEEPITKELVQFFYSMFKGRRDVYSLRSGKPNAKTGKHGYYTQCDNFWKAGLCGKKDGKNTKCQSCPNQKYKPLTGDVIYAHLTGVNEDCSDVVGLYPVWPDGTCNYLVFDFDNHDDSSDSVKWQEEANALRAICTDNDVPCLVERSRSGKGAHVWLFFEKAINIKKARLFGATLLDKGAESVNQQSFDTYDRMIPAQDKLPEGGLGNLVALPLQGRAVKNGNSVFVDEKWQPYHDQWSMLKNTGKLSETFIDEKLSSWGNKYSISNGDTDNKTPGQISIDETPWENSTGFESSDIKGTVRIVLADKVYVDKTGIKPRLQNKIRRLAAYNNPAYFRNQGMGISTFGIPRIVYSGEDTEQFIAIPRGCLNKLCKNLKAAKIDYSVEDKRNTGKGINVSFAGELYPEQHDAVNSLTGHDIGVLAAATGFGKTVVGSYLISERKVNTLILVHNSEIMQNWINDLERFLIIKEDYPQYMTKTGRVKIRKSLIGRLTGTHNSMTGIIDVAMVTSLGSGDSIKPFVKDYGMVIMDECHHGAAESIEAVLSKVNAKYVYGLTATVKREDGKDKTVLMQFGPVRFRFTAKDKIRLQGMEHILEPRFTPIISTKEKLTLNEAYEIVSCAPAKLYL
;
A
#
# COMPACT_ATOMS: atom_id res chain seq x y z
N MET A 1 -22.61 -32.75 -11.70
CA MET A 1 -22.18 -31.70 -10.76
C MET A 1 -23.25 -30.64 -10.49
N ARG A 2 -24.06 -30.18 -11.46
CA ARG A 2 -25.19 -29.27 -11.18
C ARG A 2 -26.42 -29.94 -10.52
N VAL A 3 -26.77 -31.17 -10.93
CA VAL A 3 -27.93 -31.90 -10.38
C VAL A 3 -27.75 -32.27 -8.90
N LEU A 4 -26.52 -32.58 -8.48
CA LEU A 4 -26.22 -32.95 -7.08
C LEU A 4 -26.27 -31.77 -6.09
N ALA A 5 -26.21 -30.52 -6.57
CA ALA A 5 -26.24 -29.33 -5.72
C ALA A 5 -27.68 -28.86 -5.43
N ASP A 6 -28.60 -29.03 -6.37
CA ASP A 6 -30.01 -28.68 -6.18
C ASP A 6 -30.72 -29.69 -5.26
N ASP A 7 -30.36 -30.97 -5.34
CA ASP A 7 -30.89 -32.01 -4.45
C ASP A 7 -30.48 -31.78 -2.98
N GLN A 8 -29.21 -31.42 -2.74
CA GLN A 8 -28.75 -31.07 -1.38
C GLN A 8 -29.40 -29.79 -0.84
N TYR A 9 -29.67 -28.80 -1.70
CA TYR A 9 -30.33 -27.56 -1.27
C TYR A 9 -31.79 -27.81 -0.88
N ASN A 10 -32.50 -28.64 -1.64
CA ASN A 10 -33.88 -29.01 -1.33
C ASN A 10 -33.98 -29.87 -0.07
N GLU A 11 -33.06 -30.82 0.11
CA GLU A 11 -32.98 -31.66 1.30
C GLU A 11 -32.69 -30.85 2.58
N LEU A 12 -31.76 -29.88 2.50
CA LEU A 12 -31.53 -28.95 3.62
C LEU A 12 -32.76 -28.07 3.91
N THR A 13 -33.46 -27.60 2.88
CA THR A 13 -34.62 -26.73 3.04
C THR A 13 -35.80 -27.48 3.68
N GLU A 14 -36.02 -28.74 3.32
CA GLU A 14 -37.01 -29.59 4.00
C GLU A 14 -36.61 -29.90 5.44
N HIS A 15 -35.32 -30.17 5.69
CA HIS A 15 -34.84 -30.45 7.04
C HIS A 15 -34.99 -29.23 7.98
N ILE A 16 -34.73 -28.01 7.48
CA ILE A 16 -34.96 -26.78 8.24
C ILE A 16 -36.43 -26.61 8.59
N LYS A 17 -37.36 -26.85 7.64
CA LYS A 17 -38.80 -26.77 7.91
C LYS A 17 -39.27 -27.78 8.96
N GLN A 18 -38.72 -28.99 8.94
CA GLN A 18 -39.02 -30.01 9.96
C GLN A 18 -38.53 -29.56 11.34
N LEU A 19 -37.30 -29.06 11.43
CA LEU A 19 -36.73 -28.56 12.67
C LEU A 19 -37.49 -27.35 13.23
N GLU A 20 -37.95 -26.42 12.37
CA GLU A 20 -38.78 -25.27 12.78
C GLU A 20 -40.14 -25.72 13.34
N ALA A 21 -40.79 -26.68 12.69
CA ALA A 21 -42.06 -27.24 13.16
C ALA A 21 -41.90 -28.00 14.49
N GLU A 22 -40.83 -28.78 14.63
CA GLU A 22 -40.51 -29.49 15.87
C GLU A 22 -40.18 -28.51 17.00
N ASN A 23 -39.42 -27.45 16.71
CA ASN A 23 -39.11 -26.40 17.68
C ASN A 23 -40.36 -25.65 18.15
N GLN A 24 -41.31 -25.36 17.25
CA GLN A 24 -42.60 -24.78 17.63
C GLN A 24 -43.41 -25.72 18.51
N TYR A 25 -43.44 -27.02 18.19
CA TYR A 25 -44.15 -28.01 18.99
C TYR A 25 -43.55 -28.18 20.39
N LEU A 26 -42.22 -28.23 20.49
CA LEU A 26 -41.50 -28.31 21.77
C LEU A 26 -41.70 -27.04 22.61
N LYS A 27 -41.67 -25.86 21.99
CA LYS A 27 -41.98 -24.59 22.68
C LYS A 27 -43.40 -24.58 23.23
N LYS A 28 -44.37 -25.09 22.47
CA LYS A 28 -45.76 -25.22 22.95
C LYS A 28 -45.86 -26.17 24.15
N LEU A 29 -45.16 -27.30 24.12
CA LEU A 29 -45.10 -28.22 25.27
C LEU A 29 -44.47 -27.58 26.51
N LEU A 30 -43.45 -26.75 26.32
CA LEU A 30 -42.81 -26.00 27.42
C LEU A 30 -43.74 -24.91 27.98
N ASP A 31 -44.46 -24.20 27.12
CA ASP A 31 -45.48 -23.22 27.51
C ASP A 31 -46.63 -23.91 28.29
N ASP A 32 -47.14 -25.06 27.81
CA ASP A 32 -48.19 -25.85 28.47
C ASP A 32 -47.73 -26.42 29.83
N ALA A 33 -46.42 -26.72 29.97
CA ALA A 33 -45.80 -27.19 31.21
C ALA A 33 -45.36 -26.06 32.16
N GLY A 34 -45.51 -24.79 31.76
CA GLY A 34 -45.08 -23.63 32.55
C GLY A 34 -43.57 -23.52 32.76
N ILE A 35 -42.77 -24.14 31.88
CA ILE A 35 -41.30 -24.14 31.96
C ILE A 35 -40.75 -22.96 31.14
N PRO A 36 -40.04 -21.99 31.75
CA PRO A 36 -39.46 -20.88 31.01
C PRO A 36 -38.37 -21.37 30.06
N TYR A 37 -38.40 -20.87 28.82
CA TYR A 37 -37.31 -21.01 27.85
C TYR A 37 -36.92 -19.61 27.35
N ASP A 38 -35.65 -19.44 26.97
CA ASP A 38 -35.16 -18.19 26.38
C ASP A 38 -35.96 -17.89 25.11
N LYS A 39 -36.92 -16.97 25.22
CA LYS A 39 -37.58 -16.35 24.08
C LYS A 39 -36.55 -15.38 23.51
N PRO A 40 -36.10 -15.53 22.25
CA PRO A 40 -35.39 -14.44 21.61
C PRO A 40 -36.31 -13.23 21.67
N ASP A 41 -35.81 -12.14 22.27
CA ASP A 41 -36.52 -10.88 22.40
C ASP A 41 -37.08 -10.47 21.03
N ASN A 42 -38.38 -10.63 20.83
CA ASN A 42 -39.09 -10.00 19.71
C ASN A 42 -39.22 -8.47 19.90
N ASN A 43 -38.46 -7.90 20.85
CA ASN A 43 -38.23 -6.47 21.03
C ASN A 43 -36.79 -6.04 20.70
N SER A 44 -35.92 -6.93 20.21
CA SER A 44 -34.93 -6.48 19.24
C SER A 44 -35.64 -6.44 17.90
N GLU A 45 -36.06 -5.25 17.47
CA GLU A 45 -36.11 -4.95 16.05
C GLU A 45 -34.78 -5.45 15.50
N LYS A 46 -34.79 -6.63 14.86
CA LYS A 46 -33.77 -6.94 13.89
C LYS A 46 -33.88 -5.81 12.90
N ASP A 47 -32.88 -4.95 12.87
CA ASP A 47 -32.56 -4.11 11.72
C ASP A 47 -32.40 -5.07 10.52
N GLU A 48 -33.52 -5.56 9.98
CA GLU A 48 -33.61 -5.74 8.54
C GLU A 48 -33.18 -4.37 7.99
N PRO A 49 -32.12 -4.30 7.16
CA PRO A 49 -31.70 -3.04 6.61
C PRO A 49 -32.94 -2.43 5.97
N ASN A 50 -33.39 -1.28 6.46
CA ASN A 50 -34.42 -0.49 5.80
C ASN A 50 -33.96 -0.34 4.35
N ILE A 51 -34.47 -1.18 3.45
CA ILE A 51 -34.13 -1.11 2.03
C ILE A 51 -34.79 0.18 1.56
N VAL A 52 -34.03 1.26 1.55
CA VAL A 52 -34.51 2.54 1.04
C VAL A 52 -34.88 2.29 -0.42
N SER A 53 -36.19 2.27 -0.70
CA SER A 53 -36.70 2.07 -2.05
C SER A 53 -36.24 3.23 -2.92
N ILE A 54 -35.55 2.93 -4.02
CA ILE A 54 -35.15 3.97 -4.97
C ILE A 54 -36.36 4.34 -5.82
N LYS A 55 -36.71 5.63 -5.87
CA LYS A 55 -37.78 6.15 -6.69
C LYS A 55 -37.51 5.88 -8.17
N GLU A 56 -38.40 5.14 -8.81
CA GLU A 56 -38.37 4.96 -10.26
C GLU A 56 -38.84 6.25 -10.93
N GLU A 57 -38.02 6.82 -11.82
CA GLU A 57 -38.36 7.97 -12.64
C GLU A 57 -38.18 7.59 -14.11
N PRO A 58 -39.19 7.83 -14.98
CA PRO A 58 -39.08 7.48 -16.38
C PRO A 58 -37.95 8.26 -17.04
N ILE A 59 -37.08 7.55 -17.77
CA ILE A 59 -35.95 8.18 -18.45
C ILE A 59 -36.47 8.97 -19.66
N THR A 60 -36.53 10.29 -19.55
CA THR A 60 -36.92 11.17 -20.66
C THR A 60 -35.69 11.71 -21.41
N LYS A 61 -35.92 12.31 -22.58
CA LYS A 61 -34.86 12.95 -23.36
C LYS A 61 -34.21 14.12 -22.60
N GLU A 62 -35.02 14.88 -21.86
CA GLU A 62 -34.57 15.99 -21.02
C GLU A 62 -33.69 15.47 -19.87
N LEU A 63 -34.06 14.33 -19.28
CA LEU A 63 -33.27 13.69 -18.23
C LEU A 63 -31.92 13.19 -18.74
N VAL A 64 -31.89 12.59 -19.93
CA VAL A 64 -30.66 12.18 -20.62
C VAL A 64 -29.74 13.38 -20.88
N GLN A 65 -30.30 14.50 -21.36
CA GLN A 65 -29.55 15.73 -21.59
C GLN A 65 -28.99 16.31 -20.28
N PHE A 66 -29.80 16.31 -19.22
CA PHE A 66 -29.39 16.75 -17.90
C PHE A 66 -28.26 15.87 -17.34
N PHE A 67 -28.40 14.54 -17.41
CA PHE A 67 -27.39 13.60 -16.95
C PHE A 67 -26.04 13.85 -17.63
N TYR A 68 -26.03 13.97 -18.96
CA TYR A 68 -24.81 14.31 -19.69
C TYR A 68 -24.25 15.69 -19.32
N SER A 69 -25.10 16.65 -18.94
CA SER A 69 -24.66 17.98 -18.50
C SER A 69 -23.89 17.97 -17.18
N MET A 70 -24.08 16.95 -16.35
CA MET A 70 -23.29 16.70 -15.15
C MET A 70 -22.03 15.91 -15.48
N PHE A 71 -22.17 14.80 -16.20
CA PHE A 71 -21.07 13.92 -16.59
C PHE A 71 -20.49 14.27 -17.97
N LYS A 72 -20.04 15.52 -18.15
CA LYS A 72 -19.52 16.02 -19.42
C LYS A 72 -18.08 15.55 -19.72
N GLY A 73 -17.98 14.52 -20.55
CA GLY A 73 -16.72 14.09 -21.19
C GLY A 73 -16.76 14.23 -22.70
N ARG A 74 -15.82 13.58 -23.39
CA ARG A 74 -15.69 13.56 -24.85
C ARG A 74 -16.98 13.13 -25.54
N ARG A 75 -17.33 13.83 -26.62
CA ARG A 75 -18.50 13.53 -27.47
C ARG A 75 -18.16 12.73 -28.70
N ASP A 76 -16.91 12.78 -29.14
CA ASP A 76 -16.43 12.15 -30.36
C ASP A 76 -16.14 10.64 -30.17
N VAL A 77 -16.08 10.18 -28.91
CA VAL A 77 -15.75 8.79 -28.58
C VAL A 77 -16.22 8.40 -27.17
N TYR A 78 -16.61 7.14 -27.02
CA TYR A 78 -16.95 6.51 -25.74
C TYR A 78 -16.52 5.03 -25.75
N SER A 79 -16.64 4.37 -24.61
CA SER A 79 -16.43 2.93 -24.49
C SER A 79 -17.67 2.23 -23.94
N LEU A 80 -17.81 0.94 -24.26
CA LEU A 80 -18.81 0.06 -23.66
C LEU A 80 -18.12 -1.08 -22.91
N ARG A 81 -18.73 -1.51 -21.81
CA ARG A 81 -18.30 -2.69 -21.07
C ARG A 81 -18.51 -3.96 -21.89
N SER A 82 -17.62 -4.93 -21.71
CA SER A 82 -17.75 -6.26 -22.31
C SER A 82 -18.90 -7.02 -21.65
N GLY A 83 -19.81 -7.59 -22.46
CA GLY A 83 -20.86 -8.47 -21.95
C GLY A 83 -20.32 -9.75 -21.31
N LYS A 84 -19.23 -10.28 -21.86
CA LYS A 84 -18.52 -11.44 -21.32
C LYS A 84 -17.23 -11.03 -20.61
N PRO A 85 -16.88 -11.66 -19.48
CA PRO A 85 -15.57 -11.50 -18.88
C PRO A 85 -14.49 -12.10 -19.79
N ASN A 86 -13.28 -11.57 -19.70
CA ASN A 86 -12.12 -12.15 -20.37
C ASN A 86 -11.84 -13.54 -19.79
N ALA A 87 -11.79 -14.56 -20.65
CA ALA A 87 -11.60 -15.95 -20.24
C ALA A 87 -10.31 -16.22 -19.44
N LYS A 88 -9.26 -15.39 -19.62
CA LYS A 88 -7.99 -15.54 -18.89
C LYS A 88 -8.00 -14.86 -17.53
N THR A 89 -8.66 -13.71 -17.41
CA THR A 89 -8.60 -12.87 -16.19
C THR A 89 -9.88 -12.90 -15.37
N GLY A 90 -10.97 -13.46 -15.90
CA GLY A 90 -12.30 -13.43 -15.27
C GLY A 90 -12.94 -12.03 -15.21
N LYS A 91 -12.26 -10.99 -15.71
CA LYS A 91 -12.68 -9.59 -15.56
C LYS A 91 -13.33 -9.04 -16.83
N HIS A 92 -14.30 -8.15 -16.65
CA HIS A 92 -14.91 -7.41 -17.75
C HIS A 92 -14.00 -6.25 -18.18
N GLY A 93 -13.87 -6.05 -19.49
CA GLY A 93 -13.09 -4.95 -20.05
C GLY A 93 -13.99 -3.85 -20.60
N TYR A 94 -13.41 -2.70 -20.94
CA TYR A 94 -14.07 -1.68 -21.74
C TYR A 94 -13.48 -1.63 -23.14
N TYR A 95 -14.35 -1.46 -24.13
CA TYR A 95 -13.97 -1.34 -25.53
C TYR A 95 -14.40 -0.01 -26.10
N THR A 96 -13.42 0.76 -26.58
CA THR A 96 -13.63 2.00 -27.33
C THR A 96 -14.47 1.72 -28.58
N GLN A 97 -15.56 2.46 -28.74
CA GLN A 97 -16.52 2.26 -29.82
C GLN A 97 -16.06 2.92 -31.12
N CYS A 98 -16.16 2.18 -32.21
CA CYS A 98 -15.66 2.56 -33.53
C CYS A 98 -16.56 1.94 -34.62
N ASP A 99 -16.81 2.67 -35.70
CA ASP A 99 -17.56 2.14 -36.86
C ASP A 99 -16.84 0.98 -37.54
N ASN A 100 -15.52 0.92 -37.37
CA ASN A 100 -14.68 -0.14 -37.92
C ASN A 100 -14.41 -1.26 -36.91
N PHE A 101 -14.99 -1.21 -35.71
CA PHE A 101 -14.76 -2.19 -34.64
C PHE A 101 -15.05 -3.63 -35.14
N TRP A 102 -14.06 -4.53 -35.00
CA TRP A 102 -14.13 -5.92 -35.46
C TRP A 102 -14.50 -6.13 -36.94
N LYS A 103 -14.20 -5.16 -37.82
CA LYS A 103 -14.23 -5.38 -39.28
C LYS A 103 -12.89 -5.94 -39.76
N ALA A 104 -12.94 -7.01 -40.56
CA ALA A 104 -11.74 -7.69 -41.07
C ALA A 104 -10.96 -6.75 -42.00
N GLY A 105 -9.63 -6.74 -41.89
CA GLY A 105 -8.75 -5.86 -42.68
C GLY A 105 -8.77 -4.38 -42.29
N LEU A 106 -9.70 -3.95 -41.43
CA LEU A 106 -9.79 -2.57 -40.94
C LEU A 106 -9.39 -2.45 -39.47
N CYS A 107 -9.87 -3.35 -38.61
CA CYS A 107 -9.59 -3.33 -37.17
C CYS A 107 -8.54 -4.38 -36.81
N GLY A 108 -7.35 -3.91 -36.41
CA GLY A 108 -6.25 -4.77 -35.99
C GLY A 108 -6.63 -5.77 -34.89
N LYS A 109 -7.59 -5.43 -34.00
CA LYS A 109 -8.06 -6.33 -32.94
C LYS A 109 -8.69 -7.62 -33.46
N LYS A 110 -9.36 -7.59 -34.63
CA LYS A 110 -9.90 -8.80 -35.27
C LYS A 110 -8.83 -9.61 -35.96
N ASP A 111 -7.86 -8.92 -36.55
CA ASP A 111 -6.77 -9.55 -37.31
C ASP A 111 -5.59 -10.00 -36.41
N GLY A 112 -5.79 -10.06 -35.08
CA GLY A 112 -4.77 -10.46 -34.10
C GLY A 112 -3.61 -9.45 -33.92
N LYS A 113 -3.70 -8.27 -34.54
CA LYS A 113 -2.73 -7.19 -34.39
C LYS A 113 -3.06 -6.40 -33.11
N ASN A 114 -2.11 -6.35 -32.17
CA ASN A 114 -2.29 -5.65 -30.89
C ASN A 114 -2.17 -4.11 -31.02
N THR A 115 -2.80 -3.52 -32.03
CA THR A 115 -2.78 -2.08 -32.29
C THR A 115 -3.74 -1.37 -31.34
N LYS A 116 -3.23 -0.40 -30.56
CA LYS A 116 -4.07 0.47 -29.72
C LYS A 116 -5.01 1.29 -30.61
N CYS A 117 -6.27 1.44 -30.21
CA CYS A 117 -7.26 2.19 -31.00
C CYS A 117 -6.80 3.63 -31.31
N GLN A 118 -6.10 4.26 -30.36
CA GLN A 118 -5.50 5.60 -30.46
C GLN A 118 -4.49 5.77 -31.59
N SER A 119 -3.84 4.69 -32.01
CA SER A 119 -2.80 4.70 -33.05
C SER A 119 -3.26 3.93 -34.30
N CYS A 120 -4.58 3.70 -34.42
CA CYS A 120 -5.12 2.94 -35.54
C CYS A 120 -5.28 3.85 -36.77
N PRO A 121 -4.66 3.52 -37.92
CA PRO A 121 -4.79 4.34 -39.13
C PRO A 121 -6.22 4.33 -39.70
N ASN A 122 -7.01 3.29 -39.40
CA ASN A 122 -8.42 3.16 -39.81
C ASN A 122 -9.39 3.57 -38.70
N GLN A 123 -8.96 4.44 -37.78
CA GLN A 123 -9.78 4.89 -36.65
C GLN A 123 -10.99 5.70 -37.14
N LYS A 124 -12.19 5.28 -36.73
CA LYS A 124 -13.45 6.01 -36.95
C LYS A 124 -14.34 5.89 -35.72
N TYR A 125 -14.08 6.70 -34.70
CA TYR A 125 -14.80 6.62 -33.43
C TYR A 125 -16.28 6.94 -33.60
N LYS A 126 -17.09 6.24 -32.80
CA LYS A 126 -18.53 6.51 -32.74
C LYS A 126 -18.77 7.67 -31.76
N PRO A 127 -19.49 8.72 -32.18
CA PRO A 127 -19.84 9.79 -31.26
C PRO A 127 -20.80 9.25 -30.18
N LEU A 128 -20.70 9.83 -28.98
CA LEU A 128 -21.64 9.58 -27.90
C LEU A 128 -22.96 10.29 -28.21
N THR A 129 -24.03 9.52 -28.39
CA THR A 129 -25.38 10.03 -28.68
C THR A 129 -26.30 9.92 -27.47
N GLY A 130 -27.43 10.63 -27.50
CA GLY A 130 -28.47 10.53 -26.47
C GLY A 130 -28.99 9.10 -26.31
N ASP A 131 -29.12 8.35 -27.42
CA ASP A 131 -29.61 6.97 -27.39
C ASP A 131 -28.66 6.02 -26.63
N VAL A 132 -27.35 6.26 -26.71
CA VAL A 132 -26.35 5.49 -25.97
C VAL A 132 -26.49 5.73 -24.47
N ILE A 133 -26.71 6.98 -24.06
CA ILE A 133 -26.93 7.33 -22.65
C ILE A 133 -28.29 6.82 -22.16
N TYR A 134 -29.31 6.90 -23.01
CA TYR A 134 -30.62 6.32 -22.72
C TYR A 134 -30.53 4.81 -22.47
N ALA A 135 -29.80 4.08 -23.32
CA ALA A 135 -29.58 2.64 -23.14
C ALA A 135 -28.84 2.33 -21.83
N HIS A 136 -27.85 3.15 -21.47
CA HIS A 136 -27.14 3.05 -20.19
C HIS A 136 -28.07 3.21 -18.99
N LEU A 137 -28.85 4.30 -18.94
CA LEU A 137 -29.73 4.62 -17.82
C LEU A 137 -30.90 3.63 -17.69
N THR A 138 -31.38 3.08 -18.79
CA THR A 138 -32.45 2.07 -18.79
C THR A 138 -31.94 0.66 -18.47
N GLY A 139 -30.67 0.36 -18.79
CA GLY A 139 -30.07 -0.95 -18.53
C GLY A 139 -30.70 -2.06 -19.39
N VAL A 140 -30.86 -1.81 -20.68
CA VAL A 140 -31.52 -2.73 -21.63
C VAL A 140 -30.87 -4.11 -21.62
N ASN A 141 -29.53 -4.18 -21.59
CA ASN A 141 -28.80 -5.43 -21.83
C ASN A 141 -28.60 -6.25 -20.55
N GLU A 142 -28.95 -7.54 -20.59
CA GLU A 142 -28.80 -8.47 -19.45
C GLU A 142 -27.38 -8.63 -18.94
N ASP A 143 -26.43 -8.60 -19.85
CA ASP A 143 -25.00 -8.76 -19.57
C ASP A 143 -24.32 -7.44 -19.15
N CYS A 144 -25.08 -6.35 -19.02
CA CYS A 144 -24.60 -5.00 -18.73
C CYS A 144 -23.52 -4.54 -19.74
N SER A 145 -23.64 -4.94 -21.01
CA SER A 145 -22.79 -4.45 -22.11
C SER A 145 -23.12 -3.03 -22.57
N ASP A 146 -24.24 -2.48 -22.08
CA ASP A 146 -24.68 -1.09 -22.26
C ASP A 146 -24.08 -0.12 -21.22
N VAL A 147 -23.21 -0.59 -20.33
CA VAL A 147 -22.48 0.28 -19.40
C VAL A 147 -21.51 1.17 -20.20
N VAL A 148 -21.77 2.47 -20.17
CA VAL A 148 -20.95 3.48 -20.85
C VAL A 148 -19.76 3.86 -19.97
N GLY A 149 -18.58 3.76 -20.55
CA GLY A 149 -17.37 4.40 -20.04
C GLY A 149 -17.10 5.69 -20.82
N LEU A 150 -16.81 6.76 -20.09
CA LEU A 150 -16.59 8.09 -20.65
C LEU A 150 -15.15 8.57 -20.42
N TYR A 151 -14.63 9.32 -21.39
CA TYR A 151 -13.33 9.99 -21.29
C TYR A 151 -13.54 11.44 -20.82
N PRO A 152 -13.12 11.83 -19.60
CA PRO A 152 -13.40 13.14 -19.04
C PRO A 152 -12.62 14.28 -19.68
N VAL A 153 -11.45 13.97 -20.26
CA VAL A 153 -10.51 14.98 -20.76
C VAL A 153 -10.83 15.33 -22.21
N TRP A 154 -11.07 16.61 -22.45
CA TRP A 154 -11.30 17.16 -23.78
C TRP A 154 -9.97 17.30 -24.55
N PRO A 155 -10.00 17.33 -25.90
CA PRO A 155 -8.78 17.49 -26.70
C PRO A 155 -7.98 18.77 -26.40
N ASP A 156 -8.63 19.81 -25.89
CA ASP A 156 -8.00 21.07 -25.46
C ASP A 156 -7.32 20.99 -24.07
N GLY A 157 -7.37 19.84 -23.40
CA GLY A 157 -6.79 19.63 -22.08
C GLY A 157 -7.64 20.16 -20.93
N THR A 158 -8.95 20.30 -21.12
CA THR A 158 -9.91 20.68 -20.07
C THR A 158 -10.79 19.51 -19.61
N CYS A 159 -11.42 19.65 -18.43
CA CYS A 159 -12.38 18.70 -17.88
C CYS A 159 -13.50 19.42 -17.12
N ASN A 160 -14.65 18.77 -16.94
CA ASN A 160 -15.84 19.35 -16.27
C ASN A 160 -16.10 18.76 -14.87
N TYR A 161 -15.31 17.78 -14.46
CA TYR A 161 -15.40 17.17 -13.15
C TYR A 161 -14.07 16.51 -12.77
N LEU A 162 -13.87 16.31 -11.48
CA LEU A 162 -12.81 15.50 -10.89
C LEU A 162 -13.46 14.35 -10.10
N VAL A 163 -12.90 13.16 -10.22
CA VAL A 163 -13.38 11.96 -9.52
C VAL A 163 -12.26 11.36 -8.70
N PHE A 164 -12.54 11.01 -7.45
CA PHE A 164 -11.69 10.15 -6.64
C PHE A 164 -12.26 8.73 -6.68
N ASP A 165 -11.46 7.79 -7.16
CA ASP A 165 -11.83 6.39 -7.37
C ASP A 165 -11.34 5.54 -6.19
N PHE A 166 -12.26 4.84 -5.52
CA PHE A 166 -11.99 3.95 -4.39
C PHE A 166 -12.44 2.54 -4.79
N ASP A 167 -11.51 1.58 -4.83
CA ASP A 167 -11.80 0.20 -5.23
C ASP A 167 -11.20 -0.79 -4.22
N ASN A 168 -11.99 -1.78 -3.80
CA ASN A 168 -11.48 -2.84 -2.94
C ASN A 168 -10.73 -3.87 -3.79
N HIS A 169 -9.40 -3.83 -3.72
CA HIS A 169 -8.52 -4.73 -4.47
C HIS A 169 -8.32 -6.10 -3.82
N ASP A 170 -8.82 -6.31 -2.59
CA ASP A 170 -8.61 -7.54 -1.83
C ASP A 170 -9.90 -8.38 -1.81
N ASP A 171 -9.99 -9.35 -2.72
CA ASP A 171 -11.12 -10.29 -2.81
C ASP A 171 -11.21 -11.22 -1.57
N SER A 172 -10.26 -11.14 -0.63
CA SER A 172 -10.14 -11.99 0.55
C SER A 172 -10.79 -11.42 1.83
N SER A 173 -11.23 -10.16 1.82
CA SER A 173 -11.89 -9.54 2.98
C SER A 173 -13.20 -8.85 2.58
N ASP A 174 -14.25 -9.04 3.39
CA ASP A 174 -15.50 -8.25 3.36
C ASP A 174 -15.27 -6.78 3.79
N SER A 175 -14.09 -6.21 3.52
CA SER A 175 -13.64 -4.99 4.18
C SER A 175 -14.46 -3.76 3.76
N VAL A 176 -15.03 -3.12 4.79
CA VAL A 176 -15.70 -1.81 4.81
C VAL A 176 -14.69 -0.67 4.61
N LYS A 177 -13.41 -0.97 4.40
CA LYS A 177 -12.30 -0.01 4.39
C LYS A 177 -12.46 1.09 3.33
N TRP A 178 -12.92 0.73 2.13
CA TRP A 178 -13.16 1.72 1.07
C TRP A 178 -14.33 2.67 1.38
N GLN A 179 -15.27 2.22 2.21
CA GLN A 179 -16.39 3.04 2.67
C GLN A 179 -15.90 4.08 3.68
N GLU A 180 -15.04 3.68 4.61
CA GLU A 180 -14.40 4.58 5.57
C GLU A 180 -13.53 5.62 4.87
N GLU A 181 -12.72 5.21 3.89
CA GLU A 181 -11.84 6.12 3.12
C GLU A 181 -12.64 7.10 2.25
N ALA A 182 -13.73 6.67 1.61
CA ALA A 182 -14.62 7.55 0.85
C ALA A 182 -15.41 8.50 1.77
N ASN A 183 -15.85 8.06 2.95
CA ASN A 183 -16.47 8.92 3.95
C ASN A 183 -15.48 9.92 4.55
N ALA A 184 -14.21 9.54 4.73
CA ALA A 184 -13.16 10.46 5.12
C ALA A 184 -13.00 11.59 4.10
N LEU A 185 -12.96 11.28 2.80
CA LEU A 185 -12.93 12.31 1.75
C LEU A 185 -14.20 13.17 1.75
N ARG A 186 -15.38 12.59 2.00
CA ARG A 186 -16.62 13.35 2.12
C ARG A 186 -16.59 14.34 3.28
N ALA A 187 -16.06 13.93 4.43
CA ALA A 187 -15.87 14.81 5.58
C ALA A 187 -14.89 15.94 5.23
N ILE A 188 -13.77 15.63 4.56
CA ILE A 188 -12.82 16.65 4.05
C ILE A 188 -13.51 17.67 3.14
N CYS A 189 -14.34 17.19 2.21
CA CYS A 189 -15.09 18.05 1.32
C CYS A 189 -16.04 18.96 2.11
N THR A 190 -16.78 18.39 3.07
CA THR A 190 -17.75 19.11 3.92
C THR A 190 -17.07 20.18 4.78
N ASP A 191 -15.97 19.84 5.45
CA ASP A 191 -15.16 20.75 6.30
C ASP A 191 -14.59 21.95 5.51
N ASN A 192 -14.48 21.83 4.19
CA ASN A 192 -13.86 22.82 3.32
C ASN A 192 -14.85 23.49 2.36
N ASP A 193 -16.16 23.32 2.57
CA ASP A 193 -17.25 23.85 1.74
C ASP A 193 -17.17 23.39 0.27
N VAL A 194 -16.60 22.20 0.02
CA VAL A 194 -16.49 21.62 -1.32
C VAL A 194 -17.68 20.69 -1.55
N PRO A 195 -18.66 21.05 -2.40
CA PRO A 195 -19.74 20.13 -2.74
C PRO A 195 -19.20 18.88 -3.43
N CYS A 196 -19.59 17.72 -2.92
CA CYS A 196 -19.24 16.42 -3.49
C CYS A 196 -20.45 15.48 -3.52
N LEU A 197 -20.43 14.52 -4.45
CA LEU A 197 -21.45 13.48 -4.56
C LEU A 197 -20.78 12.10 -4.53
N VAL A 198 -21.22 11.22 -3.64
CA VAL A 198 -20.63 9.88 -3.50
C VAL A 198 -21.53 8.85 -4.16
N GLU A 199 -20.96 8.11 -5.11
CA GLU A 199 -21.58 6.99 -5.80
C GLU A 199 -20.99 5.67 -5.30
N ARG A 200 -21.84 4.71 -4.92
CA ARG A 200 -21.44 3.30 -4.78
C ARG A 200 -21.28 2.70 -6.17
N SER A 201 -20.12 2.12 -6.45
CA SER A 201 -19.77 1.59 -7.76
C SER A 201 -20.75 0.50 -8.25
N ARG A 202 -20.73 0.22 -9.55
CA ARG A 202 -21.55 -0.83 -10.17
C ARG A 202 -21.30 -2.24 -9.60
N SER A 203 -20.12 -2.54 -9.07
CA SER A 203 -19.84 -3.83 -8.43
C SER A 203 -20.31 -3.89 -6.98
N GLY A 204 -20.61 -2.74 -6.35
CA GLY A 204 -20.84 -2.63 -4.92
C GLY A 204 -19.58 -2.75 -4.06
N LYS A 205 -18.40 -2.94 -4.68
CA LYS A 205 -17.11 -3.14 -4.00
C LYS A 205 -16.19 -1.91 -4.08
N GLY A 206 -16.76 -0.73 -4.25
CA GLY A 206 -16.00 0.51 -4.39
C GLY A 206 -16.91 1.73 -4.47
N ALA A 207 -16.32 2.91 -4.55
CA ALA A 207 -17.01 4.17 -4.68
C ALA A 207 -16.29 5.17 -5.58
N HIS A 208 -17.06 6.12 -6.09
CA HIS A 208 -16.55 7.32 -6.74
C HIS A 208 -17.03 8.55 -5.97
N VAL A 209 -16.12 9.46 -5.64
CA VAL A 209 -16.45 10.77 -5.08
C VAL A 209 -16.29 11.82 -6.18
N TRP A 210 -17.42 12.39 -6.60
CA TRP A 210 -17.52 13.30 -7.74
C TRP A 210 -17.50 14.76 -7.28
N LEU A 211 -16.64 15.57 -7.91
CA LEU A 211 -16.62 17.03 -7.81
C LEU A 211 -16.94 17.61 -9.19
N PHE A 212 -17.97 18.44 -9.30
CA PHE A 212 -18.41 19.02 -10.59
C PHE A 212 -17.97 20.47 -10.72
N PHE A 213 -17.62 20.89 -11.93
CA PHE A 213 -17.23 22.27 -12.24
C PHE A 213 -18.36 22.99 -13.01
N GLU A 214 -18.54 24.29 -12.75
CA GLU A 214 -19.50 25.13 -13.49
C GLU A 214 -19.12 25.25 -14.97
N LYS A 215 -17.82 25.39 -15.23
CA LYS A 215 -17.19 25.49 -16.55
C LYS A 215 -16.05 24.49 -16.64
N ALA A 216 -15.68 24.12 -17.86
CA ALA A 216 -14.51 23.28 -18.07
C ALA A 216 -13.25 24.02 -17.62
N ILE A 217 -12.42 23.38 -16.79
CA ILE A 217 -11.16 23.94 -16.29
C ILE A 217 -9.98 23.10 -16.78
N ASN A 218 -8.78 23.70 -16.77
CA ASN A 218 -7.55 22.98 -17.12
C ASN A 218 -7.32 21.78 -16.20
N ILE A 219 -6.98 20.62 -16.78
CA ILE A 219 -6.78 19.37 -16.01
C ILE A 219 -5.68 19.49 -14.94
N LYS A 220 -4.62 20.29 -15.18
CA LYS A 220 -3.57 20.51 -14.16
C LYS A 220 -4.14 21.24 -12.94
N LYS A 221 -4.97 22.27 -13.17
CA LYS A 221 -5.63 23.02 -12.10
C LYS A 221 -6.60 22.12 -11.33
N ALA A 222 -7.40 21.30 -12.02
CA ALA A 222 -8.31 20.35 -11.38
C ALA A 222 -7.57 19.35 -10.47
N ARG A 223 -6.48 18.76 -10.97
CA ARG A 223 -5.66 17.81 -10.19
C ARG A 223 -4.95 18.48 -9.03
N LEU A 224 -4.42 19.69 -9.22
CA LEU A 224 -3.80 20.49 -8.16
C LEU A 224 -4.82 20.81 -7.05
N PHE A 225 -6.05 21.16 -7.42
CA PHE A 225 -7.13 21.37 -6.46
C PHE A 225 -7.44 20.11 -5.66
N GLY A 226 -7.63 18.96 -6.32
CA GLY A 226 -7.89 17.70 -5.63
C GLY A 226 -6.75 17.24 -4.71
N ALA A 227 -5.50 17.42 -5.15
CA ALA A 227 -4.32 17.20 -4.35
C ALA A 227 -4.29 18.07 -3.08
N THR A 228 -4.49 19.38 -3.25
CA THR A 228 -4.46 20.34 -2.14
C THR A 228 -5.64 20.15 -1.19
N LEU A 229 -6.80 19.72 -1.70
CA LEU A 229 -7.96 19.36 -0.89
C LEU A 229 -7.66 18.16 0.02
N LEU A 230 -7.02 17.11 -0.49
CA LEU A 230 -6.59 15.96 0.31
C LEU A 230 -5.59 16.38 1.39
N ASP A 231 -4.63 17.23 1.06
CA ASP A 231 -3.64 17.75 2.01
C ASP A 231 -4.28 18.59 3.11
N LYS A 232 -5.22 19.48 2.74
CA LYS A 232 -5.95 20.31 3.70
C LYS A 232 -6.84 19.44 4.59
N GLY A 233 -7.51 18.47 4.01
CA GLY A 233 -8.34 17.51 4.71
C GLY A 233 -7.57 16.63 5.70
N ALA A 234 -6.30 16.32 5.39
CA ALA A 234 -5.42 15.61 6.31
C ALA A 234 -5.18 16.37 7.63
N GLU A 235 -5.54 17.67 7.70
CA GLU A 235 -5.46 18.44 8.94
C GLU A 235 -6.62 18.17 9.90
N SER A 236 -7.84 17.96 9.39
CA SER A 236 -9.06 17.79 10.18
C SER A 236 -9.53 16.34 10.29
N VAL A 237 -9.23 15.50 9.29
CA VAL A 237 -9.73 14.12 9.22
C VAL A 237 -8.60 13.12 9.46
N ASN A 238 -8.89 12.09 10.26
CA ASN A 238 -7.95 11.03 10.57
C ASN A 238 -7.84 10.06 9.38
N GLN A 239 -6.76 10.16 8.61
CA GLN A 239 -6.52 9.36 7.41
C GLN A 239 -5.68 8.14 7.82
N GLN A 240 -6.35 7.12 8.37
CA GLN A 240 -5.67 5.90 8.84
C GLN A 240 -5.00 5.15 7.67
N SER A 241 -5.68 5.08 6.53
CA SER A 241 -5.14 4.56 5.27
C SER A 241 -5.83 5.20 4.07
N PHE A 242 -5.19 5.09 2.90
CA PHE A 242 -5.78 5.33 1.58
C PHE A 242 -5.43 4.15 0.66
N ASP A 243 -5.57 2.94 1.19
CA ASP A 243 -5.14 1.74 0.49
C ASP A 243 -6.13 1.37 -0.63
N THR A 244 -7.38 1.82 -0.51
CA THR A 244 -8.43 1.59 -1.49
C THR A 244 -8.59 2.74 -2.48
N TYR A 245 -8.05 3.91 -2.15
CA TYR A 245 -7.96 5.03 -3.09
C TYR A 245 -7.01 4.68 -4.25
N ASP A 246 -7.58 4.39 -5.41
CA ASP A 246 -6.86 3.98 -6.62
C ASP A 246 -6.22 5.21 -7.28
N ARG A 247 -7.06 6.20 -7.65
CA ARG A 247 -6.60 7.39 -8.40
C ARG A 247 -7.61 8.53 -8.43
N MET A 248 -7.10 9.71 -8.76
CA MET A 248 -7.89 10.84 -9.28
C MET A 248 -8.08 10.69 -10.79
N ILE A 249 -9.28 10.96 -11.29
CA ILE A 249 -9.61 11.04 -12.71
C ILE A 249 -10.09 12.47 -13.02
N PRO A 250 -9.43 13.22 -13.94
CA PRO A 250 -8.31 12.81 -14.80
C PRO A 250 -7.01 12.46 -14.07
N ALA A 251 -6.33 11.38 -14.50
CA ALA A 251 -5.09 10.92 -13.85
C ALA A 251 -3.80 11.51 -14.46
N GLN A 252 -3.90 12.40 -15.46
CA GLN A 252 -2.76 12.96 -16.19
C GLN A 252 -2.88 14.49 -16.25
N ASP A 253 -1.73 15.18 -16.22
CA ASP A 253 -1.62 16.65 -16.29
C ASP A 253 -1.68 17.18 -17.72
N LYS A 254 -1.43 16.31 -18.69
CA LYS A 254 -1.50 16.62 -20.11
C LYS A 254 -1.97 15.37 -20.84
N LEU A 255 -2.86 15.57 -21.80
CA LEU A 255 -3.24 14.51 -22.73
C LEU A 255 -2.10 14.32 -23.75
N PRO A 256 -1.54 13.11 -23.91
CA PRO A 256 -0.59 12.86 -25.00
C PRO A 256 -1.29 13.06 -26.35
N GLU A 257 -0.52 13.42 -27.38
CA GLU A 257 -1.05 13.66 -28.72
C GLU A 257 -1.79 12.41 -29.25
N GLY A 258 -3.04 12.58 -29.68
CA GLY A 258 -3.92 11.47 -30.08
C GLY A 258 -4.46 10.59 -28.93
N GLY A 259 -4.10 10.88 -27.68
CA GLY A 259 -4.57 10.16 -26.49
C GLY A 259 -6.06 10.39 -26.21
N LEU A 260 -6.73 9.37 -25.64
CA LEU A 260 -8.11 9.50 -25.17
C LEU A 260 -8.22 9.88 -23.69
N GLY A 261 -7.15 9.66 -22.92
CA GLY A 261 -7.14 9.82 -21.47
C GLY A 261 -7.71 8.60 -20.75
N ASN A 262 -7.87 8.75 -19.43
CA ASN A 262 -8.39 7.68 -18.57
C ASN A 262 -9.91 7.58 -18.68
N LEU A 263 -10.42 6.36 -18.59
CA LEU A 263 -11.84 6.06 -18.66
C LEU A 263 -12.45 6.07 -17.26
N VAL A 264 -13.67 6.60 -17.11
CA VAL A 264 -14.50 6.41 -15.92
C VAL A 264 -15.85 5.82 -16.35
N ALA A 265 -16.40 4.89 -15.57
CA ALA A 265 -17.73 4.36 -15.82
C ALA A 265 -18.79 5.40 -15.41
N LEU A 266 -19.86 5.54 -16.20
CA LEU A 266 -20.96 6.43 -15.83
C LEU A 266 -21.83 5.78 -14.74
N PRO A 267 -22.35 6.59 -13.78
CA PRO A 267 -23.23 6.12 -12.72
C PRO A 267 -24.68 5.95 -13.21
N LEU A 268 -25.54 5.42 -12.34
CA LEU A 268 -26.97 5.22 -12.57
C LEU A 268 -27.30 4.26 -13.73
N GLN A 269 -26.47 3.23 -13.94
CA GLN A 269 -26.81 2.19 -14.92
C GLN A 269 -28.06 1.41 -14.46
N GLY A 270 -29.08 1.31 -15.32
CA GLY A 270 -30.43 0.92 -14.91
C GLY A 270 -30.56 -0.45 -14.22
N ARG A 271 -29.75 -1.45 -14.58
CA ARG A 271 -29.75 -2.76 -13.89
C ARG A 271 -28.99 -2.73 -12.58
N ALA A 272 -27.86 -2.02 -12.55
CA ALA A 272 -27.10 -1.84 -11.32
C ALA A 272 -27.96 -1.13 -10.27
N VAL A 273 -28.71 -0.09 -10.68
CA VAL A 273 -29.61 0.67 -9.80
C VAL A 273 -30.66 -0.23 -9.14
N LYS A 274 -31.25 -1.17 -9.90
CA LYS A 274 -32.21 -2.17 -9.36
C LYS A 274 -31.61 -3.06 -8.26
N ASN A 275 -30.30 -3.29 -8.31
CA ASN A 275 -29.56 -4.02 -7.29
C ASN A 275 -28.97 -3.09 -6.21
N GLY A 276 -29.39 -1.83 -6.16
CA GLY A 276 -28.86 -0.81 -5.27
C GLY A 276 -27.43 -0.38 -5.59
N ASN A 277 -26.86 -0.70 -6.74
CA ASN A 277 -25.48 -0.33 -7.11
C ASN A 277 -25.46 0.73 -8.21
N SER A 278 -24.31 1.38 -8.41
CA SER A 278 -24.23 2.55 -9.31
C SER A 278 -25.22 3.65 -8.92
N VAL A 279 -25.37 3.88 -7.61
CA VAL A 279 -26.31 4.85 -7.02
C VAL A 279 -25.56 5.78 -6.07
N PHE A 280 -26.09 6.98 -5.90
CA PHE A 280 -25.64 7.92 -4.89
C PHE A 280 -26.12 7.51 -3.50
N VAL A 281 -25.24 7.65 -2.52
CA VAL A 281 -25.43 7.15 -1.16
C VAL A 281 -25.12 8.20 -0.09
N ASP A 282 -25.76 8.07 1.07
CA ASP A 282 -25.52 8.88 2.25
C ASP A 282 -24.33 8.38 3.08
N GLU A 283 -24.10 8.95 4.28
CA GLU A 283 -22.93 8.63 5.14
C GLU A 283 -23.00 7.23 5.73
N LYS A 284 -24.22 6.71 5.83
CA LYS A 284 -24.54 5.35 6.28
C LYS A 284 -24.58 4.36 5.11
N TRP A 285 -24.11 4.77 3.94
CA TRP A 285 -24.09 3.96 2.71
C TRP A 285 -25.48 3.51 2.23
N GLN A 286 -26.52 4.21 2.66
CA GLN A 286 -27.88 4.01 2.20
C GLN A 286 -28.10 4.77 0.90
N PRO A 287 -28.66 4.14 -0.15
CA PRO A 287 -29.05 4.85 -1.37
C PRO A 287 -30.04 5.96 -1.06
N TYR A 288 -29.82 7.15 -1.63
CA TYR A 288 -30.84 8.19 -1.55
C TYR A 288 -32.12 7.74 -2.27
N HIS A 289 -33.28 7.97 -1.65
CA HIS A 289 -34.57 7.61 -2.23
C HIS A 289 -34.78 8.26 -3.61
N ASP A 290 -34.46 9.56 -3.77
CA ASP A 290 -34.56 10.27 -5.05
C ASP A 290 -33.17 10.63 -5.60
N GLN A 291 -32.62 9.73 -6.42
CA GLN A 291 -31.31 9.85 -7.04
C GLN A 291 -31.16 11.11 -7.92
N TRP A 292 -32.22 11.47 -8.65
CA TRP A 292 -32.22 12.58 -9.58
C TRP A 292 -32.30 13.93 -8.86
N SER A 293 -33.10 14.01 -7.80
CA SER A 293 -33.14 15.17 -6.91
C SER A 293 -31.76 15.44 -6.31
N MET A 294 -31.08 14.40 -5.81
CA MET A 294 -29.73 14.53 -5.28
C MET A 294 -28.73 15.03 -6.32
N LEU A 295 -28.76 14.48 -7.53
CA LEU A 295 -27.88 14.93 -8.61
C LEU A 295 -28.16 16.39 -9.03
N LYS A 296 -29.43 16.80 -9.08
CA LYS A 296 -29.85 18.19 -9.40
C LYS A 296 -29.40 19.19 -8.33
N ASN A 297 -29.43 18.80 -7.06
CA ASN A 297 -29.07 19.65 -5.94
C ASN A 297 -27.57 19.64 -5.62
N THR A 298 -26.78 18.81 -6.31
CA THR A 298 -25.33 18.78 -6.12
C THR A 298 -24.71 20.07 -6.67
N GLY A 299 -24.05 20.82 -5.78
CA GLY A 299 -23.37 22.07 -6.13
C GLY A 299 -22.23 21.86 -7.16
N LYS A 300 -21.97 22.91 -7.94
CA LYS A 300 -20.83 22.98 -8.86
C LYS A 300 -19.83 24.00 -8.34
N LEU A 301 -18.55 23.68 -8.50
CA LEU A 301 -17.44 24.53 -8.14
C LEU A 301 -17.18 25.53 -9.26
N SER A 302 -17.15 26.82 -8.93
CA SER A 302 -16.67 27.86 -9.85
C SER A 302 -15.15 27.85 -9.91
N GLU A 303 -14.58 28.35 -11.01
CA GLU A 303 -13.12 28.47 -11.12
C GLU A 303 -12.57 29.48 -10.11
N THR A 304 -13.33 30.53 -9.77
CA THR A 304 -12.93 31.51 -8.76
C THR A 304 -12.84 30.89 -7.36
N PHE A 305 -13.81 30.04 -6.98
CA PHE A 305 -13.76 29.32 -5.71
C PHE A 305 -12.54 28.41 -5.61
N ILE A 306 -12.21 27.71 -6.71
CA ILE A 306 -11.01 26.86 -6.77
C ILE A 306 -9.74 27.70 -6.55
N ASP A 307 -9.62 28.84 -7.23
CA ASP A 307 -8.46 29.73 -7.12
C ASP A 307 -8.35 30.37 -5.71
N GLU A 308 -9.47 30.74 -5.10
CA GLU A 308 -9.53 31.22 -3.72
C GLU A 308 -9.06 30.15 -2.72
N LYS A 309 -9.59 28.92 -2.82
CA LYS A 309 -9.20 27.82 -1.94
C LYS A 309 -7.72 27.47 -2.12
N LEU A 310 -7.23 27.34 -3.37
CA LEU A 310 -5.81 27.10 -3.67
C LEU A 310 -4.90 28.19 -3.10
N SER A 311 -5.33 29.44 -3.15
CA SER A 311 -4.58 30.57 -2.58
C SER A 311 -4.57 30.50 -1.05
N SER A 312 -5.72 30.21 -0.43
CA SER A 312 -5.90 30.15 1.02
C SER A 312 -5.19 28.98 1.70
N TRP A 313 -5.12 27.82 1.03
CA TRP A 313 -4.46 26.62 1.53
C TRP A 313 -2.93 26.69 1.39
N GLY A 314 -2.42 27.77 0.78
CA GLY A 314 -1.01 28.00 0.52
C GLY A 314 -0.57 27.25 -0.73
N ASN A 315 -0.23 28.01 -1.77
CA ASN A 315 0.24 27.45 -3.03
C ASN A 315 1.68 26.93 -2.88
N LYS A 316 1.84 25.71 -2.33
CA LYS A 316 3.15 25.03 -2.24
C LYS A 316 3.65 24.52 -3.59
N TYR A 317 2.81 24.62 -4.62
CA TYR A 317 3.05 24.18 -5.98
C TYR A 317 3.08 25.40 -6.90
N SER A 318 4.23 26.05 -7.05
CA SER A 318 4.38 27.15 -8.01
C SER A 318 4.17 26.63 -9.42
N ILE A 319 3.15 27.16 -10.11
CA ILE A 319 3.05 27.05 -11.56
C ILE A 319 4.06 28.05 -12.13
N SER A 320 5.29 27.60 -12.39
CA SER A 320 6.25 28.42 -13.12
C SER A 320 5.74 28.58 -14.57
N ASN A 321 5.12 29.73 -14.85
CA ASN A 321 5.01 30.22 -16.21
C ASN A 321 6.43 30.53 -16.68
N GLY A 322 6.81 29.98 -17.83
CA GLY A 322 8.17 30.06 -18.33
C GLY A 322 8.63 31.50 -18.51
N ASP A 323 9.81 31.82 -17.98
CA ASP A 323 10.83 32.49 -18.76
C ASP A 323 12.23 32.14 -18.22
N THR A 324 13.18 32.20 -19.14
CA THR A 324 14.57 31.77 -19.13
C THR A 324 15.36 32.01 -17.83
N ASP A 325 16.00 30.96 -17.29
CA ASP A 325 17.47 30.93 -17.17
C ASP A 325 18.01 29.61 -16.61
N ASN A 326 19.09 29.16 -17.24
CA ASN A 326 19.91 27.98 -17.02
C ASN A 326 20.00 27.46 -15.57
N LYS A 327 19.16 26.47 -15.25
CA LYS A 327 19.49 25.36 -14.34
C LYS A 327 19.01 24.05 -14.94
N THR A 328 19.87 23.04 -14.86
CA THR A 328 19.75 21.69 -15.41
C THR A 328 18.33 21.10 -15.27
N PRO A 329 17.73 20.53 -16.32
CA PRO A 329 16.32 20.15 -16.33
C PRO A 329 16.07 18.86 -15.53
N GLY A 330 15.87 19.01 -14.23
CA GLY A 330 15.06 18.07 -13.45
C GLY A 330 13.59 18.42 -13.69
N GLN A 331 12.89 17.58 -14.43
CA GLN A 331 11.44 17.67 -14.61
C GLN A 331 10.77 17.61 -13.23
N ILE A 332 10.24 18.74 -12.76
CA ILE A 332 9.28 18.76 -11.66
C ILE A 332 7.97 18.26 -12.24
N SER A 333 7.71 16.96 -12.09
CA SER A 333 6.38 16.38 -12.31
C SER A 333 5.56 16.57 -11.04
N ILE A 334 4.27 16.90 -11.19
CA ILE A 334 3.26 16.90 -10.11
C ILE A 334 2.98 15.46 -9.62
N ASP A 335 3.81 14.48 -10.04
CA ASP A 335 3.80 13.10 -9.56
C ASP A 335 4.57 12.93 -8.24
N GLU A 336 5.39 13.91 -7.84
CA GLU A 336 5.85 14.05 -6.45
C GLU A 336 4.64 14.40 -5.58
N THR A 337 4.34 13.51 -4.64
CA THR A 337 3.04 13.44 -3.99
C THR A 337 2.69 14.72 -3.20
N PRO A 338 1.42 15.16 -3.18
CA PRO A 338 0.94 16.37 -2.50
C PRO A 338 1.43 16.56 -1.04
N TRP A 339 1.53 15.45 -0.30
CA TRP A 339 1.87 15.44 1.11
C TRP A 339 3.39 15.38 1.43
N GLU A 340 4.28 15.36 0.41
CA GLU A 340 5.74 15.39 0.65
C GLU A 340 6.24 16.74 1.18
N ASN A 341 5.45 17.80 1.01
CA ASN A 341 5.75 19.15 1.48
C ASN A 341 4.80 19.64 2.60
N SER A 342 4.22 18.73 3.40
CA SER A 342 3.43 19.14 4.56
C SER A 342 4.29 19.89 5.59
N THR A 343 3.73 20.95 6.17
CA THR A 343 4.37 21.75 7.22
C THR A 343 4.85 20.85 8.36
N GLY A 344 5.92 21.25 9.05
CA GLY A 344 6.46 20.50 10.20
C GLY A 344 5.43 20.25 11.31
N PHE A 345 5.79 19.49 12.34
CA PHE A 345 4.89 19.28 13.48
C PHE A 345 4.55 20.63 14.13
N GLU A 346 3.34 20.78 14.66
CA GLU A 346 2.87 22.03 15.28
C GLU A 346 2.41 21.79 16.71
N SER A 347 2.83 22.63 17.66
CA SER A 347 2.46 22.49 19.06
C SER A 347 0.95 22.67 19.33
N SER A 348 0.24 23.34 18.42
CA SER A 348 -1.21 23.48 18.46
C SER A 348 -1.97 22.16 18.19
N ASP A 349 -1.27 21.11 17.73
CA ASP A 349 -1.85 19.80 17.43
C ASP A 349 -1.97 18.87 18.64
N ILE A 350 -1.51 19.29 19.82
CA ILE A 350 -1.53 18.46 21.02
C ILE A 350 -2.22 19.18 22.19
N LYS A 351 -3.03 18.43 22.93
CA LYS A 351 -3.48 18.81 24.28
C LYS A 351 -2.73 17.95 25.30
N GLY A 352 -1.68 18.50 25.91
CA GLY A 352 -0.84 17.81 26.88
C GLY A 352 0.48 17.29 26.28
N THR A 353 0.88 16.08 26.69
CA THR A 353 2.17 15.48 26.37
C THR A 353 1.98 14.25 25.50
N VAL A 354 2.79 14.10 24.45
CA VAL A 354 2.78 12.90 23.59
C VAL A 354 3.40 11.74 24.36
N ARG A 355 2.65 10.65 24.56
CA ARG A 355 3.15 9.43 25.21
C ARG A 355 3.65 8.45 24.15
N ILE A 356 4.91 8.05 24.28
CA ILE A 356 5.59 7.10 23.40
C ILE A 356 5.96 5.86 24.21
N VAL A 357 5.58 4.68 23.73
CA VAL A 357 6.00 3.39 24.31
C VAL A 357 6.88 2.67 23.28
N LEU A 358 8.06 2.25 23.70
CA LEU A 358 8.98 1.47 22.86
C LEU A 358 8.84 -0.02 23.21
N ALA A 359 8.56 -0.85 22.22
CA ALA A 359 8.59 -2.31 22.33
C ALA A 359 9.14 -2.91 21.03
N ASP A 360 8.44 -3.84 20.37
CA ASP A 360 8.77 -4.24 18.99
C ASP A 360 8.71 -3.08 18.00
N LYS A 361 7.79 -2.13 18.24
CA LYS A 361 7.59 -0.91 17.46
C LYS A 361 7.63 0.32 18.36
N VAL A 362 7.45 1.48 17.74
CA VAL A 362 7.26 2.76 18.43
C VAL A 362 5.77 3.05 18.46
N TYR A 363 5.16 2.93 19.63
CA TYR A 363 3.74 3.17 19.84
C TYR A 363 3.54 4.61 20.30
N VAL A 364 2.72 5.38 19.59
CA VAL A 364 2.34 6.74 19.96
C VAL A 364 0.88 6.76 20.37
N ASP A 365 0.59 7.17 21.61
CA ASP A 365 -0.77 7.29 22.13
C ASP A 365 -1.54 8.40 21.40
N LYS A 366 -2.71 8.09 20.87
CA LYS A 366 -3.57 9.04 20.13
C LYS A 366 -4.24 10.08 21.02
N THR A 367 -4.27 9.86 22.33
CA THR A 367 -4.98 10.71 23.29
C THR A 367 -4.48 12.14 23.25
N GLY A 368 -5.38 13.08 22.94
CA GLY A 368 -5.05 14.51 22.86
C GLY A 368 -4.31 14.94 21.60
N ILE A 369 -4.00 14.04 20.65
CA ILE A 369 -3.36 14.34 19.37
C ILE A 369 -4.43 14.63 18.31
N LYS A 370 -4.38 15.82 17.68
CA LYS A 370 -5.24 16.16 16.54
C LYS A 370 -4.93 15.31 15.30
N PRO A 371 -5.92 15.06 14.41
CA PRO A 371 -5.75 14.28 13.19
C PRO A 371 -4.54 14.69 12.34
N ARG A 372 -4.28 16.01 12.21
CA ARG A 372 -3.08 16.53 11.53
C ARG A 372 -1.77 15.89 12.01
N LEU A 373 -1.53 15.87 13.32
CA LEU A 373 -0.30 15.30 13.87
C LEU A 373 -0.32 13.77 13.80
N GLN A 374 -1.48 13.12 13.97
CA GLN A 374 -1.62 11.68 13.76
C GLN A 374 -1.19 11.27 12.33
N ASN A 375 -1.70 11.96 11.31
CA ASN A 375 -1.36 11.71 9.90
C ASN A 375 0.13 11.99 9.62
N LYS A 376 0.69 13.07 10.20
CA LYS A 376 2.13 13.36 10.12
C LYS A 376 2.99 12.27 10.76
N ILE A 377 2.54 11.63 11.84
CA ILE A 377 3.21 10.48 12.46
C ILE A 377 3.12 9.26 11.54
N ARG A 378 1.94 8.93 10.98
CA ARG A 378 1.80 7.82 10.01
C ARG A 378 2.71 8.00 8.81
N ARG A 379 2.85 9.23 8.32
CA ARG A 379 3.75 9.55 7.19
C ARG A 379 5.21 9.21 7.47
N LEU A 380 5.66 9.18 8.73
CA LEU A 380 7.02 8.73 9.06
C LEU A 380 7.26 7.26 8.68
N ALA A 381 6.20 6.46 8.66
CA ALA A 381 6.22 5.04 8.29
C ALA A 381 5.68 4.78 6.88
N ALA A 382 5.52 5.81 6.03
CA ALA A 382 5.00 5.66 4.68
C ALA A 382 5.98 6.11 3.61
N TYR A 383 5.96 5.46 2.45
CA TYR A 383 6.81 5.81 1.30
C TYR A 383 6.16 5.47 -0.05
N ASN A 384 6.60 6.17 -1.11
CA ASN A 384 6.14 5.94 -2.48
C ASN A 384 6.55 4.54 -2.96
N ASN A 385 5.59 3.76 -3.46
CA ASN A 385 5.84 2.40 -3.95
C ASN A 385 6.57 2.43 -5.31
N PRO A 386 7.87 2.07 -5.38
CA PRO A 386 8.64 2.18 -6.61
C PRO A 386 8.09 1.29 -7.73
N ALA A 387 7.44 0.18 -7.40
CA ALA A 387 6.80 -0.71 -8.37
C ALA A 387 5.62 -0.02 -9.08
N TYR A 388 4.83 0.78 -8.35
CA TYR A 388 3.71 1.54 -8.91
C TYR A 388 4.21 2.53 -9.96
N PHE A 389 5.15 3.41 -9.58
CA PHE A 389 5.65 4.46 -10.46
C PHE A 389 6.45 3.90 -11.64
N ARG A 390 7.17 2.79 -11.46
CA ARG A 390 7.83 2.06 -12.56
C ARG A 390 6.81 1.54 -13.57
N ASN A 391 5.76 0.85 -13.11
CA ASN A 391 4.72 0.34 -14.00
C ASN A 391 3.98 1.46 -14.72
N GLN A 392 3.66 2.53 -13.99
CA GLN A 392 3.04 3.74 -14.54
C GLN A 392 3.90 4.35 -15.64
N GLY A 393 5.21 4.56 -15.38
CA GLY A 393 6.15 5.11 -16.36
C GLY A 393 6.36 4.23 -17.60
N MET A 394 6.25 2.91 -17.45
CA MET A 394 6.32 1.95 -18.56
C MET A 394 4.96 1.74 -19.27
N GLY A 395 3.89 2.38 -18.80
CA GLY A 395 2.53 2.17 -19.32
C GLY A 395 2.00 0.74 -19.08
N ILE A 396 2.55 0.05 -18.08
CA ILE A 396 2.11 -1.27 -17.60
C ILE A 396 1.01 -1.05 -16.57
N SER A 397 0.07 -2.00 -16.47
CA SER A 397 -1.01 -1.97 -15.49
C SER A 397 -0.48 -1.79 -14.07
N THR A 398 -0.99 -0.79 -13.36
CA THR A 398 -0.77 -0.55 -11.92
C THR A 398 -1.85 -1.20 -11.06
N PHE A 399 -2.79 -1.92 -11.68
CA PHE A 399 -3.90 -2.58 -10.99
C PHE A 399 -3.38 -3.51 -9.87
N GLY A 400 -3.87 -3.28 -8.65
CA GLY A 400 -3.50 -4.06 -7.46
C GLY A 400 -2.13 -3.71 -6.86
N ILE A 401 -1.47 -2.65 -7.32
CA ILE A 401 -0.21 -2.16 -6.73
C ILE A 401 -0.52 -0.84 -6.02
N PRO A 402 -0.38 -0.75 -4.70
CA PRO A 402 -0.67 0.49 -3.98
C PRO A 402 0.36 1.56 -4.35
N ARG A 403 -0.05 2.82 -4.49
CA ARG A 403 0.86 3.94 -4.79
C ARG A 403 1.80 4.28 -3.62
N ILE A 404 1.33 4.08 -2.39
CA ILE A 404 2.07 4.31 -1.15
C ILE A 404 2.13 2.99 -0.40
N VAL A 405 3.29 2.68 0.17
CA VAL A 405 3.41 1.62 1.16
C VAL A 405 3.45 2.26 2.54
N TYR A 406 2.52 1.88 3.41
CA TYR A 406 2.52 2.21 4.83
C TYR A 406 2.99 0.99 5.62
N SER A 407 4.08 1.15 6.39
CA SER A 407 4.69 0.09 7.20
C SER A 407 4.36 0.24 8.70
N GLY A 408 3.29 0.96 9.04
CA GLY A 408 2.81 1.09 10.42
C GLY A 408 1.52 0.31 10.66
N GLU A 409 1.05 0.34 11.90
CA GLU A 409 -0.22 -0.26 12.33
C GLU A 409 -0.98 0.73 13.21
N ASP A 410 -2.30 0.77 13.04
CA ASP A 410 -3.20 1.57 13.87
C ASP A 410 -4.02 0.64 14.77
N THR A 411 -4.04 0.94 16.06
CA THR A 411 -5.00 0.37 17.03
C THR A 411 -5.94 1.47 17.51
N GLU A 412 -6.98 1.16 18.28
CA GLU A 412 -7.88 2.19 18.81
C GLU A 412 -7.13 3.30 19.58
N GLN A 413 -6.13 2.93 20.37
CA GLN A 413 -5.38 3.85 21.23
C GLN A 413 -4.04 4.30 20.62
N PHE A 414 -3.39 3.51 19.77
CA PHE A 414 -2.00 3.78 19.35
C PHE A 414 -1.82 3.87 17.85
N ILE A 415 -0.87 4.70 17.42
CA ILE A 415 -0.23 4.63 16.10
C ILE A 415 1.13 3.95 16.30
N ALA A 416 1.28 2.73 15.80
CA ALA A 416 2.52 1.98 15.87
C ALA A 416 3.33 2.20 14.58
N ILE A 417 4.51 2.78 14.70
CA ILE A 417 5.43 2.98 13.58
C ILE A 417 6.70 2.13 13.74
N PRO A 418 7.40 1.78 12.66
CA PRO A 418 8.66 1.05 12.73
C PRO A 418 9.70 1.75 13.61
N ARG A 419 10.52 0.95 14.30
CA ARG A 419 11.52 1.46 15.24
C ARG A 419 12.53 2.42 14.63
N GLY A 420 12.86 2.27 13.35
CA GLY A 420 13.72 3.18 12.60
C GLY A 420 13.18 4.60 12.49
N CYS A 421 11.88 4.80 12.68
CA CYS A 421 11.23 6.11 12.62
C CYS A 421 11.37 6.92 13.92
N LEU A 422 11.81 6.31 15.03
CA LEU A 422 11.91 6.95 16.36
C LEU A 422 12.73 8.25 16.33
N ASN A 423 13.91 8.22 15.70
CA ASN A 423 14.79 9.40 15.65
C ASN A 423 14.12 10.57 14.92
N LYS A 424 13.40 10.29 13.83
CA LYS A 424 12.68 11.31 13.06
C LYS A 424 11.48 11.84 13.84
N LEU A 425 10.73 10.96 14.52
CA LEU A 425 9.63 11.33 15.41
C LEU A 425 10.10 12.29 16.51
N CYS A 426 11.10 11.89 17.31
CA CYS A 426 11.63 12.70 18.40
C CYS A 426 12.23 14.02 17.90
N LYS A 427 12.95 14.00 16.77
CA LYS A 427 13.49 15.23 16.16
C LYS A 427 12.37 16.22 15.78
N ASN A 428 11.30 15.72 15.17
CA ASN A 428 10.17 16.54 14.76
C ASN A 428 9.39 17.10 15.96
N LEU A 429 9.16 16.29 16.99
CA LEU A 429 8.53 16.73 18.24
C LEU A 429 9.35 17.85 18.92
N LYS A 430 10.68 17.66 19.04
CA LYS A 430 11.59 18.69 19.59
C LYS A 430 11.59 19.98 18.76
N ALA A 431 11.67 19.86 17.43
CA ALA A 431 11.65 21.02 16.54
C ALA A 431 10.35 21.83 16.67
N ALA A 432 9.22 21.14 16.90
CA ALA A 432 7.92 21.74 17.14
C ALA A 432 7.68 22.19 18.59
N LYS A 433 8.66 22.00 19.49
CA LYS A 433 8.53 22.27 20.93
C LYS A 433 7.34 21.53 21.55
N ILE A 434 7.11 20.29 21.13
CA ILE A 434 6.10 19.40 21.70
C ILE A 434 6.76 18.54 22.77
N ASP A 435 6.23 18.60 23.98
CA ASP A 435 6.66 17.73 25.07
C ASP A 435 6.23 16.29 24.82
N TYR A 436 7.11 15.35 25.13
CA TYR A 436 6.83 13.92 25.01
C TYR A 436 7.51 13.12 26.12
N SER A 437 6.88 12.01 26.52
CA SER A 437 7.42 11.04 27.48
C SER A 437 7.67 9.71 26.80
N VAL A 438 8.77 9.04 27.14
CA VAL A 438 9.12 7.73 26.58
C VAL A 438 9.11 6.68 27.68
N GLU A 439 8.31 5.64 27.52
CA GLU A 439 8.35 4.42 28.31
C GLU A 439 9.04 3.33 27.48
N ASP A 440 10.17 2.80 27.97
CA ASP A 440 10.94 1.78 27.25
C ASP A 440 10.61 0.37 27.78
N LYS A 441 9.83 -0.39 27.00
CA LYS A 441 9.46 -1.80 27.25
C LYS A 441 10.23 -2.77 26.35
N ARG A 442 11.29 -2.32 25.66
CA ARG A 442 12.13 -3.19 24.86
C ARG A 442 12.85 -4.19 25.76
N ASN A 443 13.08 -5.39 25.24
CA ASN A 443 13.85 -6.40 25.93
C ASN A 443 15.35 -6.02 25.91
N THR A 444 15.92 -5.78 27.08
CA THR A 444 17.36 -5.52 27.24
C THR A 444 18.20 -6.80 27.15
N GLY A 445 17.56 -7.97 27.18
CA GLY A 445 18.19 -9.27 27.15
C GLY A 445 18.76 -9.70 28.49
N LYS A 446 19.36 -10.88 28.47
CA LYS A 446 20.16 -11.43 29.57
C LYS A 446 21.61 -11.01 29.38
N GLY A 447 22.25 -10.51 30.44
CA GLY A 447 23.68 -10.22 30.42
C GLY A 447 24.49 -11.50 30.19
N ILE A 448 25.55 -11.42 29.39
CA ILE A 448 26.46 -12.53 29.09
C ILE A 448 27.92 -12.11 29.32
N ASN A 449 28.73 -13.03 29.82
CA ASN A 449 30.16 -12.86 30.04
C ASN A 449 30.92 -13.20 28.75
N VAL A 450 31.17 -12.17 27.95
CA VAL A 450 31.84 -12.28 26.66
C VAL A 450 32.88 -11.18 26.49
N SER A 451 34.01 -11.52 25.87
CA SER A 451 35.06 -10.57 25.48
C SER A 451 35.56 -10.84 24.07
N PHE A 452 35.97 -9.77 23.37
CA PHE A 452 36.56 -9.87 22.04
C PHE A 452 38.01 -10.37 22.11
N ALA A 453 38.39 -11.25 21.19
CA ALA A 453 39.69 -11.89 21.11
C ALA A 453 40.40 -11.63 19.77
N GLY A 454 40.36 -10.37 19.32
CA GLY A 454 41.04 -9.92 18.11
C GLY A 454 41.36 -8.43 18.15
N GLU A 455 41.98 -7.94 17.08
CA GLU A 455 42.23 -6.50 16.86
C GLU A 455 41.40 -6.05 15.65
N LEU A 456 40.72 -4.91 15.78
CA LEU A 456 39.97 -4.31 14.69
C LEU A 456 40.89 -3.48 13.81
N TYR A 457 40.61 -3.45 12.51
CA TYR A 457 41.22 -2.47 11.62
C TYR A 457 40.73 -1.04 11.97
N PRO A 458 41.50 0.02 11.66
CA PRO A 458 41.11 1.39 11.96
C PRO A 458 39.70 1.76 11.47
N GLU A 459 39.34 1.36 10.25
CA GLU A 459 38.03 1.64 9.67
C GLU A 459 36.90 0.85 10.34
N GLN A 460 37.22 -0.32 10.92
CA GLN A 460 36.28 -1.10 11.71
C GLN A 460 36.04 -0.46 13.09
N HIS A 461 37.05 0.19 13.69
CA HIS A 461 36.86 1.00 14.89
C HIS A 461 35.87 2.15 14.65
N ASP A 462 36.03 2.88 13.54
CA ASP A 462 35.08 3.95 13.18
C ASP A 462 33.66 3.40 12.99
N ALA A 463 33.53 2.23 12.35
CA ALA A 463 32.25 1.57 12.16
C ALA A 463 31.57 1.20 13.48
N VAL A 464 32.32 0.56 14.39
CA VAL A 464 31.83 0.15 15.70
C VAL A 464 31.44 1.38 16.53
N ASN A 465 32.29 2.40 16.62
CA ASN A 465 32.02 3.61 17.41
C ASN A 465 30.73 4.30 16.94
N SER A 466 30.50 4.34 15.63
CA SER A 466 29.27 4.89 15.06
C SER A 466 28.04 4.03 15.41
N LEU A 467 28.17 2.70 15.41
CA LEU A 467 27.08 1.78 15.73
C LEU A 467 26.76 1.73 17.24
N THR A 468 27.77 1.69 18.11
CA THR A 468 27.59 1.59 19.57
C THR A 468 27.01 2.86 20.19
N GLY A 469 27.15 4.01 19.53
CA GLY A 469 26.45 5.25 19.89
C GLY A 469 24.93 5.20 19.71
N HIS A 470 24.39 4.14 19.10
CA HIS A 470 22.97 4.00 18.81
C HIS A 470 22.44 2.60 19.13
N ASP A 471 21.20 2.52 19.62
CA ASP A 471 20.54 1.23 19.87
C ASP A 471 20.25 0.47 18.56
N ILE A 472 20.00 1.21 17.47
CA ILE A 472 19.69 0.66 16.16
C ILE A 472 20.50 1.34 15.05
N GLY A 473 20.84 0.57 14.02
CA GLY A 473 21.51 1.11 12.85
C GLY A 473 21.85 0.08 11.77
N VAL A 474 22.20 0.60 10.59
CA VAL A 474 22.73 -0.21 9.49
C VAL A 474 24.22 0.06 9.27
N LEU A 475 25.00 -1.00 9.16
CA LEU A 475 26.36 -1.02 8.63
C LEU A 475 26.31 -1.33 7.13
N ALA A 476 26.71 -0.36 6.32
CA ALA A 476 26.77 -0.48 4.87
C ALA A 476 28.21 -0.65 4.40
N ALA A 477 28.73 -1.88 4.39
CA ALA A 477 30.15 -2.13 4.15
C ALA A 477 30.39 -3.18 3.06
N ALA A 478 31.28 -2.87 2.12
CA ALA A 478 31.66 -3.75 1.01
C ALA A 478 32.16 -5.13 1.48
N THR A 479 32.10 -6.12 0.58
CA THR A 479 32.60 -7.47 0.86
C THR A 479 34.10 -7.44 1.23
N GLY A 480 34.44 -8.26 2.23
CA GLY A 480 35.80 -8.28 2.80
C GLY A 480 36.11 -7.14 3.77
N PHE A 481 35.15 -6.27 4.15
CA PHE A 481 35.33 -5.32 5.26
C PHE A 481 35.41 -6.01 6.63
N GLY A 482 34.92 -7.25 6.76
CA GLY A 482 34.82 -7.96 8.04
C GLY A 482 33.54 -7.64 8.81
N LYS A 483 32.38 -7.70 8.14
CA LYS A 483 31.07 -7.43 8.76
C LYS A 483 30.80 -8.33 9.98
N THR A 484 31.14 -9.61 9.86
CA THR A 484 31.05 -10.60 10.94
C THR A 484 31.94 -10.24 12.13
N VAL A 485 33.18 -9.77 11.88
CA VAL A 485 34.11 -9.29 12.91
C VAL A 485 33.52 -8.09 13.66
N VAL A 486 32.98 -7.11 12.94
CA VAL A 486 32.27 -5.97 13.54
C VAL A 486 31.07 -6.44 14.36
N GLY A 487 30.29 -7.40 13.84
CA GLY A 487 29.18 -8.03 14.56
C GLY A 487 29.61 -8.72 15.86
N SER A 488 30.68 -9.51 15.83
CA SER A 488 31.28 -10.12 17.03
C SER A 488 31.72 -9.04 18.02
N TYR A 489 32.37 -7.98 17.56
CA TYR A 489 32.76 -6.88 18.45
C TYR A 489 31.53 -6.22 19.10
N LEU A 490 30.45 -5.96 18.34
CA LEU A 490 29.19 -5.44 18.89
C LEU A 490 28.61 -6.34 19.99
N ILE A 491 28.69 -7.66 19.84
CA ILE A 491 28.27 -8.62 20.88
C ILE A 491 29.11 -8.45 22.14
N SER A 492 30.43 -8.32 21.98
CA SER A 492 31.35 -8.14 23.10
C SER A 492 31.19 -6.80 23.83
N GLU A 493 30.73 -5.77 23.13
CA GLU A 493 30.47 -4.44 23.69
C GLU A 493 29.11 -4.37 24.39
N ARG A 494 28.07 -4.94 23.77
CA ARG A 494 26.72 -4.93 24.33
C ARG A 494 26.53 -5.95 25.45
N LYS A 495 27.26 -7.08 25.42
CA LYS A 495 27.27 -8.13 26.46
C LYS A 495 25.88 -8.63 26.85
N VAL A 496 25.00 -8.76 25.87
CA VAL A 496 23.65 -9.31 26.05
C VAL A 496 23.43 -10.47 25.10
N ASN A 497 22.51 -11.36 25.46
CA ASN A 497 22.16 -12.48 24.60
C ASN A 497 21.71 -12.01 23.22
N THR A 498 22.26 -12.64 22.18
CA THR A 498 22.19 -12.17 20.80
C THR A 498 21.63 -13.22 19.86
N LEU A 499 20.69 -12.81 19.00
CA LEU A 499 20.20 -13.59 17.88
C LEU A 499 20.73 -13.00 16.56
N ILE A 500 21.44 -13.83 15.79
CA ILE A 500 21.97 -13.48 14.48
C ILE A 500 21.09 -14.13 13.42
N LEU A 501 20.54 -13.31 12.53
CA LEU A 501 19.64 -13.70 11.45
C LEU A 501 20.41 -13.77 10.13
N VAL A 502 20.33 -14.93 9.47
CA VAL A 502 21.00 -15.21 8.20
C VAL A 502 20.05 -15.88 7.21
N HIS A 503 20.35 -15.80 5.92
CA HIS A 503 19.46 -16.29 4.86
C HIS A 503 19.95 -17.58 4.18
N ASN A 504 21.20 -18.00 4.40
CA ASN A 504 21.74 -19.24 3.86
C ASN A 504 22.74 -19.91 4.82
N SER A 505 22.98 -21.21 4.61
CA SER A 505 23.82 -22.04 5.48
C SER A 505 25.31 -21.71 5.41
N GLU A 506 25.79 -21.16 4.30
CA GLU A 506 27.19 -20.77 4.14
C GLU A 506 27.52 -19.55 5.02
N ILE A 507 26.67 -18.52 4.97
CA ILE A 507 26.76 -17.34 5.84
C ILE A 507 26.62 -17.76 7.30
N MET A 508 25.69 -18.66 7.62
CA MET A 508 25.58 -19.22 8.96
C MET A 508 26.91 -19.78 9.45
N GLN A 509 27.53 -20.66 8.65
CA GLN A 509 28.79 -21.30 9.04
C GLN A 509 29.94 -20.29 9.17
N ASN A 510 29.99 -19.27 8.30
CA ASN A 510 30.95 -18.17 8.40
C ASN A 510 30.80 -17.40 9.71
N TRP A 511 29.56 -17.05 10.08
CA TRP A 511 29.28 -16.42 11.37
C TRP A 511 29.74 -17.27 12.53
N ILE A 512 29.44 -18.57 12.53
CA ILE A 512 29.83 -19.43 13.65
C ILE A 512 31.35 -19.54 13.76
N ASN A 513 32.05 -19.70 12.64
CA ASN A 513 33.52 -19.73 12.62
C ASN A 513 34.11 -18.42 13.18
N ASP A 514 33.55 -17.27 12.79
CA ASP A 514 34.01 -15.97 13.26
C ASP A 514 33.66 -15.72 14.74
N LEU A 515 32.50 -16.17 15.22
CA LEU A 515 32.15 -16.09 16.64
C LEU A 515 33.10 -16.97 17.48
N GLU A 516 33.36 -18.20 17.06
CA GLU A 516 34.29 -19.12 17.73
C GLU A 516 35.73 -18.58 17.72
N ARG A 517 36.12 -17.85 16.68
CA ARG A 517 37.45 -17.24 16.56
C ARG A 517 37.61 -15.97 17.38
N PHE A 518 36.62 -15.08 17.35
CA PHE A 518 36.76 -13.71 17.86
C PHE A 518 36.09 -13.47 19.22
N LEU A 519 35.32 -14.43 19.76
CA LEU A 519 34.69 -14.29 21.06
C LEU A 519 35.20 -15.32 22.06
N ILE A 520 35.51 -14.86 23.26
CA ILE A 520 35.70 -15.69 24.44
C ILE A 520 34.42 -15.58 25.28
N ILE A 521 33.64 -16.66 25.31
CA ILE A 521 32.37 -16.73 26.06
C ILE A 521 32.62 -17.56 27.32
N LYS A 522 32.36 -16.95 28.50
CA LYS A 522 32.54 -17.56 29.82
C LYS A 522 31.19 -17.77 30.50
N GLU A 523 30.36 -18.58 29.87
CA GLU A 523 29.02 -18.94 30.33
C GLU A 523 28.94 -20.45 30.62
N ASP A 524 28.02 -20.85 31.49
CA ASP A 524 27.72 -22.25 31.71
C ASP A 524 27.00 -22.86 30.50
N TYR A 525 27.34 -24.11 30.15
CA TYR A 525 26.68 -24.79 29.05
C TYR A 525 25.20 -25.03 29.37
N PRO A 526 24.27 -24.53 28.54
CA PRO A 526 22.86 -24.61 28.86
C PRO A 526 22.34 -26.04 28.84
N GLN A 527 21.41 -26.33 29.73
CA GLN A 527 20.71 -27.61 29.80
C GLN A 527 19.44 -27.59 28.96
N TYR A 528 19.10 -28.72 28.34
CA TYR A 528 17.84 -28.90 27.63
C TYR A 528 17.24 -30.27 27.93
N MET A 529 15.92 -30.36 27.92
CA MET A 529 15.19 -31.60 28.12
C MET A 529 14.86 -32.26 26.77
N THR A 530 15.14 -33.55 26.63
CA THR A 530 14.73 -34.31 25.44
C THR A 530 13.23 -34.59 25.48
N LYS A 531 12.64 -34.98 24.33
CA LYS A 531 11.24 -35.46 24.28
C LYS A 531 10.93 -36.62 25.24
N THR A 532 11.97 -37.34 25.65
CA THR A 532 11.91 -38.46 26.61
C THR A 532 12.14 -38.04 28.07
N GLY A 533 12.18 -36.73 28.37
CA GLY A 533 12.34 -36.20 29.73
C GLY A 533 13.77 -36.20 30.27
N ARG A 534 14.78 -36.60 29.48
CA ARG A 534 16.18 -36.62 29.94
C ARG A 534 16.79 -35.23 29.82
N VAL A 535 17.40 -34.74 30.90
CA VAL A 535 18.18 -33.50 30.89
C VAL A 535 19.54 -33.76 30.26
N LYS A 536 19.92 -32.97 29.25
CA LYS A 536 21.23 -33.01 28.58
C LYS A 536 21.85 -31.62 28.57
N ILE A 537 23.18 -31.57 28.58
CA ILE A 537 23.96 -30.33 28.50
C ILE A 537 24.34 -30.09 27.02
N ARG A 538 24.28 -28.82 26.58
CA ARG A 538 24.75 -28.42 25.25
C ARG A 538 26.28 -28.52 25.16
N LYS A 539 26.80 -28.79 23.97
CA LYS A 539 28.25 -28.89 23.74
C LYS A 539 28.90 -27.58 23.28
N SER A 540 28.08 -26.59 22.96
CA SER A 540 28.50 -25.27 22.49
C SER A 540 27.65 -24.20 23.15
N LEU A 541 28.27 -23.04 23.37
CA LEU A 541 27.61 -21.81 23.82
C LEU A 541 27.06 -20.98 22.64
N ILE A 542 27.38 -21.39 21.41
CA ILE A 542 26.85 -20.82 20.17
C ILE A 542 25.80 -21.79 19.61
N GLY A 543 24.53 -21.39 19.61
CA GLY A 543 23.44 -22.20 19.08
C GLY A 543 23.15 -21.94 17.61
N ARG A 544 22.42 -22.88 17.00
CA ARG A 544 22.11 -22.87 15.57
C ARG A 544 20.66 -23.29 15.35
N LEU A 545 19.95 -22.59 14.48
CA LEU A 545 18.61 -22.97 14.03
C LEU A 545 18.50 -23.00 12.51
N THR A 546 18.20 -24.18 12.00
CA THR A 546 17.82 -24.43 10.60
C THR A 546 16.50 -25.21 10.57
N GLY A 547 15.94 -25.44 9.39
CA GLY A 547 14.69 -26.19 9.26
C GLY A 547 14.79 -27.63 9.79
N THR A 548 15.99 -28.20 9.82
CA THR A 548 16.24 -29.59 10.24
C THR A 548 16.95 -29.70 11.59
N HIS A 549 17.52 -28.61 12.12
CA HIS A 549 18.36 -28.65 13.30
C HIS A 549 18.05 -27.48 14.26
N ASN A 550 17.91 -27.80 15.55
CA ASN A 550 17.73 -26.81 16.60
C ASN A 550 18.65 -27.11 17.78
N SER A 551 19.71 -26.30 17.90
CA SER A 551 20.61 -26.29 19.04
C SER A 551 20.69 -24.92 19.72
N MET A 552 19.62 -24.14 19.66
CA MET A 552 19.56 -22.82 20.30
C MET A 552 19.92 -22.92 21.79
N THR A 553 20.68 -21.92 22.24
CA THR A 553 21.27 -21.83 23.58
C THR A 553 20.62 -20.74 24.43
N GLY A 554 20.09 -19.69 23.78
CA GLY A 554 19.62 -18.48 24.44
C GLY A 554 20.75 -17.51 24.82
N ILE A 555 22.00 -17.79 24.42
CA ILE A 555 23.20 -16.99 24.71
C ILE A 555 23.59 -16.22 23.44
N ILE A 556 24.27 -16.86 22.50
CA ILE A 556 24.54 -16.32 21.16
C ILE A 556 24.07 -17.38 20.17
N ASP A 557 23.11 -17.03 19.32
CA ASP A 557 22.49 -18.00 18.43
C ASP A 557 22.43 -17.48 17.00
N VAL A 558 22.70 -18.37 16.03
CA VAL A 558 22.59 -18.07 14.59
C VAL A 558 21.41 -18.82 14.00
N ALA A 559 20.44 -18.11 13.45
CA ALA A 559 19.19 -18.66 12.93
C ALA A 559 18.97 -18.31 11.46
N MET A 560 18.58 -19.32 10.68
CA MET A 560 18.02 -19.11 9.36
C MET A 560 16.67 -18.42 9.49
N VAL A 561 16.47 -17.28 8.83
CA VAL A 561 15.19 -16.54 8.92
C VAL A 561 14.01 -17.41 8.50
N THR A 562 14.19 -18.24 7.47
CA THR A 562 13.17 -19.20 6.98
C THR A 562 12.76 -20.25 8.02
N SER A 563 13.57 -20.49 9.05
CA SER A 563 13.30 -21.49 10.09
C SER A 563 12.57 -20.92 11.30
N LEU A 564 12.32 -19.61 11.32
CA LEU A 564 11.63 -18.92 12.41
C LEU A 564 10.11 -18.93 12.29
N GLY A 565 9.56 -19.30 11.13
CA GLY A 565 8.12 -19.29 10.84
C GLY A 565 7.66 -18.01 10.15
N SER A 566 6.35 -17.90 9.91
CA SER A 566 5.70 -16.74 9.31
C SER A 566 4.37 -16.43 10.02
N GLY A 567 3.96 -15.15 10.03
CA GLY A 567 2.73 -14.71 10.69
C GLY A 567 2.67 -15.14 12.17
N ASP A 568 1.57 -15.77 12.57
CA ASP A 568 1.36 -16.22 13.96
C ASP A 568 2.19 -17.45 14.35
N SER A 569 2.81 -18.13 13.37
CA SER A 569 3.68 -19.28 13.62
C SER A 569 5.12 -18.90 13.99
N ILE A 570 5.44 -17.59 14.04
CA ILE A 570 6.77 -17.11 14.42
C ILE A 570 7.10 -17.58 15.84
N LYS A 571 8.28 -18.19 15.98
CA LYS A 571 8.70 -18.79 17.25
C LYS A 571 8.79 -17.73 18.37
N PRO A 572 8.09 -17.91 19.51
CA PRO A 572 8.00 -16.89 20.56
C PRO A 572 9.35 -16.43 21.13
N PHE A 573 10.35 -17.32 21.14
CA PHE A 573 11.67 -17.03 21.72
C PHE A 573 12.38 -15.85 21.04
N VAL A 574 11.97 -15.43 19.84
CA VAL A 574 12.56 -14.27 19.14
C VAL A 574 12.46 -13.00 20.00
N LYS A 575 11.49 -12.96 20.93
CA LYS A 575 11.30 -11.88 21.90
C LYS A 575 12.29 -11.90 23.06
N ASP A 576 13.02 -12.99 23.28
CA ASP A 576 13.84 -13.22 24.50
C ASP A 576 15.27 -12.64 24.40
N TYR A 577 15.66 -12.13 23.23
CA TYR A 577 17.00 -11.60 22.97
C TYR A 577 17.08 -10.10 23.22
N GLY A 578 18.19 -9.65 23.82
CA GLY A 578 18.50 -8.23 23.99
C GLY A 578 19.07 -7.58 22.75
N MET A 579 19.71 -8.37 21.88
CA MET A 579 20.27 -7.92 20.62
C MET A 579 19.89 -8.82 19.45
N VAL A 580 19.55 -8.21 18.31
CA VAL A 580 19.38 -8.88 17.03
C VAL A 580 20.31 -8.28 15.99
N ILE A 581 21.05 -9.12 15.28
CA ILE A 581 21.88 -8.73 14.13
C ILE A 581 21.36 -9.45 12.90
N MET A 582 21.06 -8.75 11.82
CA MET A 582 20.74 -9.38 10.54
C MET A 582 21.86 -9.17 9.54
N ASP A 583 22.40 -10.25 9.00
CA ASP A 583 23.34 -10.19 7.89
C ASP A 583 22.62 -10.21 6.54
N GLU A 584 23.23 -9.53 5.57
CA GLU A 584 22.60 -9.14 4.30
C GLU A 584 21.19 -8.57 4.51
N CYS A 585 21.10 -7.59 5.42
CA CYS A 585 19.85 -6.95 5.82
C CYS A 585 19.12 -6.23 4.68
N HIS A 586 19.76 -6.07 3.51
CA HIS A 586 19.07 -5.63 2.30
C HIS A 586 17.90 -6.57 1.95
N HIS A 587 17.93 -7.86 2.33
CA HIS A 587 16.78 -8.76 2.20
C HIS A 587 15.62 -8.47 3.18
N GLY A 588 15.81 -7.61 4.18
CA GLY A 588 14.86 -7.34 5.26
C GLY A 588 13.51 -6.76 4.84
N ALA A 589 13.37 -6.35 3.58
CA ALA A 589 12.10 -5.91 2.98
C ALA A 589 11.24 -7.06 2.42
N ALA A 590 11.70 -8.31 2.52
CA ALA A 590 10.88 -9.47 2.21
C ALA A 590 9.87 -9.70 3.35
N GLU A 591 8.63 -10.02 2.99
CA GLU A 591 7.49 -10.16 3.91
C GLU A 591 7.77 -11.12 5.07
N SER A 592 8.43 -12.26 4.80
CA SER A 592 8.79 -13.23 5.84
C SER A 592 9.78 -12.66 6.86
N ILE A 593 10.68 -11.77 6.43
CA ILE A 593 11.68 -11.15 7.30
C ILE A 593 11.06 -10.01 8.08
N GLU A 594 10.22 -9.20 7.43
CA GLU A 594 9.45 -8.14 8.09
C GLU A 594 8.53 -8.72 9.17
N ALA A 595 7.89 -9.86 8.90
CA ALA A 595 7.07 -10.56 9.89
C ALA A 595 7.90 -10.96 11.12
N VAL A 596 9.10 -11.52 10.95
CA VAL A 596 10.00 -11.86 12.07
C VAL A 596 10.45 -10.60 12.81
N LEU A 597 10.93 -9.58 12.09
CA LEU A 597 11.43 -8.34 12.69
C LEU A 597 10.34 -7.60 13.45
N SER A 598 9.08 -7.64 12.99
CA SER A 598 7.95 -7.01 13.68
C SER A 598 7.60 -7.69 15.02
N LYS A 599 8.10 -8.89 15.31
CA LYS A 599 7.94 -9.56 16.62
C LYS A 599 9.17 -9.45 17.52
N VAL A 600 10.27 -8.85 17.04
CA VAL A 600 11.50 -8.65 17.82
C VAL A 600 11.33 -7.49 18.80
N ASN A 601 11.43 -7.77 20.11
CA ASN A 601 11.40 -6.76 21.17
C ASN A 601 12.80 -6.26 21.57
N ALA A 602 13.87 -6.77 20.95
CA ALA A 602 15.24 -6.47 21.33
C ALA A 602 15.53 -4.97 21.38
N LYS A 603 16.20 -4.52 22.43
CA LYS A 603 16.66 -3.13 22.55
C LYS A 603 17.64 -2.78 21.44
N TYR A 604 18.56 -3.69 21.14
CA TYR A 604 19.60 -3.50 20.13
C TYR A 604 19.26 -4.22 18.83
N VAL A 605 19.19 -3.51 17.71
CA VAL A 605 18.84 -4.11 16.41
C VAL A 605 19.73 -3.54 15.31
N TYR A 606 20.59 -4.39 14.74
CA TYR A 606 21.57 -3.99 13.73
C TYR A 606 21.40 -4.75 12.42
N GLY A 607 21.53 -4.03 11.31
CA GLY A 607 21.57 -4.61 9.97
C GLY A 607 22.95 -4.48 9.36
N LEU A 608 23.51 -5.58 8.83
CA LEU A 608 24.78 -5.57 8.09
C LEU A 608 24.49 -5.85 6.62
N THR A 609 25.01 -5.03 5.71
CA THR A 609 24.79 -5.21 4.27
C THR A 609 25.94 -4.63 3.45
N ALA A 610 26.20 -5.20 2.28
CA ALA A 610 27.09 -4.58 1.30
C ALA A 610 26.43 -3.41 0.54
N THR A 611 25.11 -3.48 0.35
CA THR A 611 24.35 -2.51 -0.45
C THR A 611 23.16 -1.98 0.35
N VAL A 612 23.01 -0.65 0.35
CA VAL A 612 21.85 0.03 0.96
C VAL A 612 20.77 0.27 -0.09
N LYS A 613 21.17 0.73 -1.28
CA LYS A 613 20.24 0.99 -2.38
C LYS A 613 19.90 -0.32 -3.07
N ARG A 614 18.62 -0.67 -3.08
CA ARG A 614 18.07 -1.78 -3.87
C ARG A 614 17.49 -1.23 -5.18
N GLU A 615 17.59 -2.01 -6.25
CA GLU A 615 16.98 -1.66 -7.55
C GLU A 615 15.45 -1.63 -7.51
N ASP A 616 14.83 -2.31 -6.55
CA ASP A 616 13.38 -2.29 -6.33
C ASP A 616 12.89 -1.11 -5.46
N GLY A 617 13.80 -0.26 -4.97
CA GLY A 617 13.51 0.92 -4.13
C GLY A 617 12.86 0.60 -2.77
N LYS A 618 12.97 -0.65 -2.29
CA LYS A 618 12.52 -1.07 -0.95
C LYS A 618 13.58 -0.86 0.15
N ASP A 619 14.61 -0.06 -0.13
CA ASP A 619 15.64 0.32 0.84
C ASP A 619 15.04 1.06 2.05
N LYS A 620 13.94 1.80 1.84
CA LYS A 620 13.20 2.47 2.91
C LYS A 620 12.66 1.51 3.97
N THR A 621 12.16 0.33 3.57
CA THR A 621 11.66 -0.69 4.51
C THR A 621 12.77 -1.20 5.42
N VAL A 622 13.96 -1.43 4.88
CA VAL A 622 15.14 -1.86 5.66
C VAL A 622 15.49 -0.80 6.71
N LEU A 623 15.54 0.48 6.31
CA LEU A 623 15.85 1.57 7.24
C LEU A 623 14.73 1.80 8.27
N MET A 624 13.49 1.48 7.95
CA MET A 624 12.38 1.50 8.90
C MET A 624 12.53 0.42 9.98
N GLN A 625 13.08 -0.75 9.66
CA GLN A 625 13.26 -1.84 10.63
C GLN A 625 14.57 -1.76 11.42
N PHE A 626 15.67 -1.37 10.78
CA PHE A 626 17.01 -1.34 11.37
C PHE A 626 17.49 0.06 11.77
N GLY A 627 16.77 1.11 11.37
CA GLY A 627 17.22 2.49 11.55
C GLY A 627 18.14 2.98 10.42
N PRO A 628 18.65 4.22 10.52
CA PRO A 628 19.46 4.82 9.48
C PRO A 628 20.83 4.14 9.36
N VAL A 629 21.46 4.32 8.20
CA VAL A 629 22.87 3.93 8.00
C VAL A 629 23.74 4.73 8.96
N ARG A 630 24.45 4.03 9.85
CA ARG A 630 25.37 4.66 10.82
C ARG A 630 26.78 4.78 10.27
N PHE A 631 27.19 3.79 9.49
CA PHE A 631 28.50 3.78 8.86
C PHE A 631 28.41 3.24 7.44
N ARG A 632 29.17 3.84 6.52
CA ARG A 632 29.25 3.42 5.13
C ARG A 632 30.70 3.29 4.70
N PHE A 633 31.03 2.15 4.12
CA PHE A 633 32.33 1.85 3.54
C PHE A 633 32.15 1.16 2.19
N THR A 634 32.43 1.88 1.12
CA THR A 634 32.17 1.41 -0.26
C THR A 634 33.38 0.69 -0.85
N ALA A 635 33.16 -0.04 -1.95
CA ALA A 635 34.27 -0.62 -2.72
C ALA A 635 35.26 0.47 -3.18
N LYS A 636 34.79 1.68 -3.48
CA LYS A 636 35.64 2.82 -3.85
C LYS A 636 36.54 3.26 -2.68
N ASP A 637 36.01 3.26 -1.46
CA ASP A 637 36.79 3.60 -0.26
C ASP A 637 37.87 2.55 0.00
N LYS A 638 37.51 1.27 -0.16
CA LYS A 638 38.46 0.15 -0.08
C LYS A 638 39.61 0.29 -1.10
N ILE A 639 39.27 0.60 -2.35
CA ILE A 639 40.25 0.81 -3.43
C ILE A 639 41.18 1.98 -3.09
N ARG A 640 40.63 3.11 -2.62
CA ARG A 640 41.42 4.29 -2.23
C ARG A 640 42.43 3.97 -1.12
N LEU A 641 42.07 3.11 -0.18
CA LEU A 641 42.95 2.69 0.93
C LEU A 641 44.05 1.71 0.48
N GLN A 642 43.81 0.90 -0.55
CA GLN A 642 44.80 -0.04 -1.08
C GLN A 642 45.89 0.64 -1.93
N GLY A 643 45.70 1.91 -2.33
CA GLY A 643 46.71 2.68 -3.05
C GLY A 643 47.06 2.15 -4.45
N MET A 644 46.22 1.29 -5.02
CA MET A 644 46.41 0.71 -6.35
C MET A 644 45.73 1.58 -7.41
N GLU A 645 46.35 1.70 -8.58
CA GLU A 645 45.74 2.36 -9.74
C GLU A 645 44.78 1.39 -10.42
N HIS A 646 43.48 1.70 -10.42
CA HIS A 646 42.46 0.87 -11.07
C HIS A 646 42.06 1.48 -12.42
N ILE A 647 42.36 0.77 -13.50
CA ILE A 647 41.94 1.13 -14.85
C ILE A 647 40.58 0.47 -15.10
N LEU A 648 39.54 1.28 -15.28
CA LEU A 648 38.24 0.78 -15.73
C LEU A 648 38.36 0.37 -17.20
N GLU A 649 38.39 -0.93 -17.48
CA GLU A 649 38.33 -1.44 -18.85
C GLU A 649 36.87 -1.83 -19.19
N PRO A 650 36.14 -0.99 -19.96
CA PRO A 650 34.76 -1.32 -20.31
C PRO A 650 34.73 -2.55 -21.22
N ARG A 651 34.12 -3.65 -20.74
CA ARG A 651 33.82 -4.82 -21.56
C ARG A 651 32.41 -4.73 -22.14
N PHE A 652 32.34 -4.48 -23.44
CA PHE A 652 31.09 -4.58 -24.19
C PHE A 652 30.83 -6.04 -24.50
N THR A 653 29.91 -6.68 -23.78
CA THR A 653 29.46 -8.04 -24.11
C THR A 653 28.26 -7.94 -25.06
N PRO A 654 28.34 -8.49 -26.29
CA PRO A 654 27.20 -8.55 -27.20
C PRO A 654 26.13 -9.42 -26.58
N ILE A 655 24.91 -8.88 -26.45
CA ILE A 655 23.75 -9.67 -26.05
C ILE A 655 23.31 -10.47 -27.28
N ILE A 656 23.47 -11.80 -27.23
CA ILE A 656 23.04 -12.71 -28.28
C ILE A 656 21.75 -13.40 -27.82
N SER A 657 20.66 -13.16 -28.54
CA SER A 657 19.41 -13.90 -28.37
C SER A 657 19.38 -15.08 -29.33
N THR A 658 19.03 -16.26 -28.83
CA THR A 658 18.78 -17.46 -29.65
C THR A 658 17.38 -17.46 -30.29
N LYS A 659 16.53 -16.47 -29.98
CA LYS A 659 15.21 -16.27 -30.60
C LYS A 659 15.30 -15.34 -31.82
N GLU A 660 14.73 -15.74 -32.96
CA GLU A 660 14.66 -14.96 -34.21
C GLU A 660 13.83 -13.66 -34.09
N LYS A 661 12.89 -13.60 -33.15
CA LYS A 661 12.11 -12.40 -32.83
C LYS A 661 11.98 -12.26 -31.32
N LEU A 662 12.42 -11.12 -30.79
CA LEU A 662 12.21 -10.72 -29.41
C LEU A 662 11.05 -9.73 -29.35
N THR A 663 10.14 -9.92 -28.41
CA THR A 663 9.25 -8.84 -28.00
C THR A 663 10.05 -7.78 -27.24
N LEU A 664 9.56 -6.53 -27.21
CA LEU A 664 10.22 -5.44 -26.49
C LEU A 664 10.45 -5.81 -25.01
N ASN A 665 9.50 -6.51 -24.40
CA ASN A 665 9.59 -6.97 -23.00
C ASN A 665 10.65 -8.05 -22.81
N GLU A 666 10.76 -9.03 -23.72
CA GLU A 666 11.82 -10.04 -23.65
C GLU A 666 13.21 -9.43 -23.90
N ALA A 667 13.30 -8.44 -24.80
CA ALA A 667 14.55 -7.70 -25.01
C ALA A 667 14.95 -6.93 -23.74
N TYR A 668 14.00 -6.25 -23.07
CA TYR A 668 14.24 -5.58 -21.80
C TYR A 668 14.58 -6.56 -20.67
N GLU A 669 13.92 -7.72 -20.60
CA GLU A 669 14.26 -8.77 -19.63
C GLU A 669 15.69 -9.27 -19.85
N ILE A 670 16.09 -9.55 -21.09
CA ILE A 670 17.45 -9.99 -21.40
C ILE A 670 18.46 -8.91 -21.05
N VAL A 671 18.18 -7.63 -21.33
CA VAL A 671 19.06 -6.51 -20.96
C VAL A 671 19.11 -6.33 -19.44
N SER A 672 18.00 -6.53 -18.72
CA SER A 672 17.92 -6.38 -17.26
C SER A 672 18.51 -7.56 -16.48
N CYS A 673 18.45 -8.77 -17.06
CA CYS A 673 19.02 -10.00 -16.49
C CYS A 673 20.46 -10.23 -16.95
N ALA A 674 20.92 -9.54 -17.99
CA ALA A 674 22.32 -9.55 -18.37
C ALA A 674 23.12 -9.01 -17.18
N PRO A 675 24.07 -9.77 -16.61
CA PRO A 675 24.91 -9.28 -15.54
C PRO A 675 25.81 -8.18 -16.11
N ALA A 676 25.34 -6.94 -16.12
CA ALA A 676 26.19 -5.77 -16.20
C ALA A 676 26.95 -5.68 -14.86
N LYS A 677 27.82 -6.65 -14.61
CA LYS A 677 28.84 -6.54 -13.58
C LYS A 677 29.86 -5.57 -14.14
N LEU A 678 29.65 -4.28 -13.85
CA LEU A 678 30.75 -3.35 -13.66
C LEU A 678 31.59 -3.93 -12.52
N TYR A 679 32.55 -4.78 -12.87
CA TYR A 679 33.64 -5.10 -11.98
C TYR A 679 34.50 -3.83 -11.90
N LEU A 680 34.43 -3.17 -10.75
CA LEU A 680 35.35 -2.11 -10.35
C LEU A 680 36.66 -2.73 -9.85
#